data_AF-A0A2P6V5Y6-F1
#
_entry.id   AF-A0A2P6V5Y6-F1
#
_cell.length_a   1.000
_cell.length_b   1.000
_cell.length_c   1.000
_cell.angle_alpha   90.00
_cell.angle_beta   90.00
_cell.angle_gamma   90.00
#
_symmetry.space_group_name_H-M   'P 1'
#
loop_
_entity.id
_entity.type
_entity.pdbx_description
1 polymer ?
#
loop_
_entity_poly.entity_id
_entity_poly.type
_entity_poly.pdbx_seq_one_letter_code
_entity_poly.pdbx_strand_id
1 'polypeptide(L)'
;MISQEKRREPATPPGPWGQWLDASVNSLHARSLFRTLRPTVPGQSAVEVGISQADIDAWIAGQPPASSPGAAPLPALADAPGLRTIKLFSLNDYLGLSTHPAVRRAAAEAALQCGNGPRSSALVGGYTRWHAELEAALAQLKGTQECLLFPSGFSANLAVAAAICDAAGGGSTGGVAEQQQQGPRQAQQQGAQQQQAQQEQQVVLLSDELNHASIVDGARLGRRVGARLLVYRHNDLAHLESLLQAEVPPGARAAVLTDSLFSMDGDFADLAGLAALRRKYSFLLVVDDAHATLVCGERGGGAAEMQGVAGEVDLHVGTLSKAFGCLGGFVACSARWKDLLVNRGRSQVFSTALPVPTVAAALAALRVAAQEPWRREHVWRLAQRLGSELGVPVSSPIVPLIIGPEAAAVGASMALLQRGFHVPAIRPPTVPPGTSRLRVSLSAAHSEQDLLELLAALRGCGLSFQRGGGRRDGSGGMINRASAPAALDPSSGMQSCHRNSSKPVNTAFGPLYSMLRSATKIPAISEAVRALAAALPRMLAGASTCRPPLSAAPQQQQRRAYAPQLGAASSYPRLDAPTFRYAVLEAPLAQPHETQGSGAIPRHLLPFAQRMAALGGQRAAGKEATYEAAVSAARAGLPFALVLGTGGTEGAALQLARHYHREFLKAQQAAAGELPHEPLGTAPAGTLPPLLLVAHPYSNSLPSALETLARLQQDGLRARCVYLAAAAGGGNVPGEHGWGTLQASLHAVRVWHALHRTRIGLVGPPSPWLLASAPPAPAVEEAWGPQLIDIDMQELMRGLWGGGAFKQKEVDAVVKDMTDGGSAAAHTHAEGEAAGECPACGTPPVADPAPAARVYLAMRKLVDAHALSCITVRCFDLVSAQETTGCYSLARLLDEDVIAGCEGDVCSALGMLWGKLMTVQVPWMANVAQVDCVDGVLKLAHCTVARSLLSEHEATTHFESGLGVAVKGTLPPGSVTLLRIGGARLERLWVEEGYVLQEQGNGTEWSPRLCRTQVRVRMLGGKPVVEGLLQRPLGSHVVLLRGHHRAALQSYWSQFGPGAAAA
;
A
#
# COMPACT_ATOMS: atom_id res chain seq x y z
N MET A 1 -26.18 29.62 -12.22
CA MET A 1 -26.92 28.78 -11.26
C MET A 1 -26.32 27.38 -11.29
N ILE A 2 -25.31 27.15 -10.45
CA ILE A 2 -24.68 25.83 -10.32
C ILE A 2 -25.56 25.03 -9.36
N SER A 3 -26.24 24.00 -9.87
CA SER A 3 -27.08 23.13 -9.04
C SER A 3 -26.21 22.12 -8.31
N GLN A 4 -26.39 22.06 -6.99
CA GLN A 4 -25.83 21.08 -6.07
C GLN A 4 -26.01 19.63 -6.58
N GLU A 5 -24.92 18.92 -6.85
CA GLU A 5 -24.96 17.47 -7.08
C GLU A 5 -24.91 16.70 -5.76
N LYS A 6 -25.98 15.95 -5.51
CA LYS A 6 -26.22 15.07 -4.36
C LYS A 6 -25.18 13.94 -4.30
N ARG A 7 -24.47 13.85 -3.18
CA ARG A 7 -23.71 12.65 -2.77
C ARG A 7 -24.65 11.44 -2.76
N ARG A 8 -24.31 10.36 -3.47
CA ARG A 8 -25.03 9.08 -3.35
C ARG A 8 -24.61 8.40 -2.04
N GLU A 9 -25.54 8.30 -1.10
CA GLU A 9 -25.43 7.45 0.08
C GLU A 9 -25.43 5.96 -0.32
N PRO A 10 -24.67 5.08 0.35
CA PRO A 10 -24.75 3.65 0.11
C PRO A 10 -26.04 3.05 0.71
N ALA A 11 -26.70 2.18 -0.05
CA ALA A 11 -28.03 1.66 0.20
C ALA A 11 -28.12 0.43 1.14
N THR A 12 -27.13 0.18 2.00
CA THR A 12 -27.17 -0.97 2.94
C THR A 12 -26.58 -0.57 4.29
N PRO A 13 -27.24 -0.90 5.43
CA PRO A 13 -26.81 -0.41 6.74
C PRO A 13 -25.45 -0.98 7.15
N PRO A 14 -24.67 -0.25 7.96
CA PRO A 14 -23.31 -0.63 8.35
C PRO A 14 -23.36 -1.98 9.09
N GLY A 15 -22.56 -2.97 8.70
CA GLY A 15 -22.43 -4.24 9.47
C GLY A 15 -21.49 -4.10 10.67
N PRO A 16 -21.34 -5.05 11.62
CA PRO A 16 -20.41 -5.09 12.75
C PRO A 16 -19.19 -4.15 12.82
N TRP A 17 -18.39 -4.01 11.76
CA TRP A 17 -17.35 -2.99 11.74
C TRP A 17 -17.66 -1.78 10.91
N GLY A 18 -18.65 -1.75 10.03
CA GLY A 18 -19.35 -0.54 9.71
C GLY A 18 -19.95 0.05 10.98
N GLN A 19 -20.46 -0.74 11.94
CA GLN A 19 -21.01 -0.30 13.21
C GLN A 19 -19.95 -0.07 14.28
N TRP A 20 -18.88 -0.84 14.35
CA TRP A 20 -17.75 -0.49 15.22
C TRP A 20 -16.94 0.65 14.62
N LEU A 21 -16.71 0.69 13.31
CA LEU A 21 -16.11 1.84 12.63
C LEU A 21 -17.04 3.01 12.81
N ASP A 22 -18.34 2.91 12.56
CA ASP A 22 -19.28 4.02 12.78
C ASP A 22 -19.43 4.33 14.25
N ALA A 23 -19.43 3.40 15.19
CA ALA A 23 -19.50 3.71 16.63
C ALA A 23 -18.18 4.26 17.15
N SER A 24 -17.04 3.81 16.60
CA SER A 24 -15.71 4.35 16.89
C SER A 24 -15.58 5.70 16.25
N VAL A 25 -15.86 5.85 14.97
CA VAL A 25 -15.90 7.11 14.20
C VAL A 25 -16.93 8.06 14.79
N ASN A 26 -18.10 7.61 15.24
CA ASN A 26 -19.11 8.42 15.94
C ASN A 26 -18.67 8.76 17.36
N SER A 27 -18.02 7.86 18.09
CA SER A 27 -17.38 8.15 19.39
C SER A 27 -16.24 9.16 19.22
N LEU A 28 -15.47 9.03 18.14
CA LEU A 28 -14.42 9.95 17.75
C LEU A 28 -15.00 11.25 17.20
N HIS A 29 -16.19 11.27 16.59
CA HIS A 29 -16.90 12.49 16.17
C HIS A 29 -17.51 13.21 17.38
N ALA A 30 -18.13 12.47 18.30
CA ALA A 30 -18.66 12.95 19.56
C ALA A 30 -17.56 13.50 20.48
N ARG A 31 -16.34 12.96 20.40
CA ARG A 31 -15.14 13.49 21.08
C ARG A 31 -14.31 14.44 20.21
N SER A 32 -14.71 14.69 18.97
CA SER A 32 -13.97 15.47 17.97
C SER A 32 -12.49 15.06 17.81
N LEU A 33 -12.18 13.75 17.94
CA LEU A 33 -10.85 13.14 17.90
C LEU A 33 -10.41 12.71 16.49
N PHE A 34 -11.33 12.28 15.63
CA PHE A 34 -11.05 11.98 14.22
C PHE A 34 -12.03 12.74 13.34
N ARG A 35 -11.60 13.93 12.91
CA ARG A 35 -12.00 14.49 11.64
C ARG A 35 -11.00 15.57 11.34
N THR A 36 -10.15 15.25 10.37
CA THR A 36 -9.70 16.12 9.28
C THR A 36 -8.25 15.74 9.00
N LEU A 37 -8.03 14.78 8.09
CA LEU A 37 -6.92 15.04 7.17
C LEU A 37 -7.30 16.35 6.50
N ARG A 38 -6.46 17.35 6.75
CA ARG A 38 -6.65 18.76 6.44
C ARG A 38 -5.81 19.01 5.19
N PRO A 39 -6.29 18.63 3.98
CA PRO A 39 -5.48 18.76 2.80
C PRO A 39 -5.16 20.24 2.62
N THR A 40 -3.87 20.53 2.61
CA THR A 40 -3.35 21.85 2.35
C THR A 40 -2.59 21.82 1.04
N VAL A 41 -2.68 22.88 0.24
CA VAL A 41 -1.82 23.02 -0.92
C VAL A 41 -0.46 23.52 -0.44
N PRO A 42 0.66 22.86 -0.74
CA PRO A 42 1.98 23.37 -0.36
C PRO A 42 2.19 24.80 -0.89
N GLY A 43 2.73 25.69 -0.05
CA GLY A 43 3.04 27.06 -0.45
C GLY A 43 4.42 27.19 -1.09
N GLN A 44 4.83 28.45 -1.31
CA GLN A 44 6.16 28.76 -1.86
C GLN A 44 7.27 28.60 -0.80
N SER A 45 6.93 28.71 0.49
CA SER A 45 7.81 28.52 1.64
C SER A 45 7.45 27.28 2.45
N ALA A 46 8.42 26.70 3.18
CA ALA A 46 8.21 25.56 4.08
C ALA A 46 7.17 25.81 5.18
N VAL A 47 6.93 27.07 5.53
CA VAL A 47 5.97 27.49 6.57
C VAL A 47 4.67 28.05 6.00
N GLU A 48 4.44 27.88 4.69
CA GLU A 48 3.25 28.39 4.02
C GLU A 48 2.45 27.28 3.37
N VAL A 49 1.14 27.40 3.51
CA VAL A 49 0.20 26.57 2.77
C VAL A 49 -0.99 27.37 2.29
N GLY A 50 -1.54 26.98 1.14
CA GLY A 50 -2.81 27.49 0.64
C GLY A 50 -3.99 26.70 1.22
N ILE A 51 -4.96 27.41 1.79
CA ILE A 51 -6.21 26.84 2.31
C ILE A 51 -7.39 27.69 1.84
N SER A 52 -8.49 27.06 1.40
CA SER A 52 -9.69 27.81 1.01
C SER A 52 -10.38 28.41 2.25
N GLN A 53 -11.08 29.55 2.10
CA GLN A 53 -11.83 30.12 3.23
C GLN A 53 -12.91 29.16 3.74
N ALA A 54 -13.54 28.40 2.84
CA ALA A 54 -14.53 27.38 3.21
C ALA A 54 -13.91 26.25 4.06
N ASP A 55 -12.68 25.84 3.76
CA ASP A 55 -11.97 24.85 4.59
C ASP A 55 -11.55 25.43 5.95
N ILE A 56 -11.14 26.70 6.00
CA ILE A 56 -10.86 27.40 7.27
C ILE A 56 -12.12 27.44 8.15
N ASP A 57 -13.26 27.83 7.57
CA ASP A 57 -14.54 27.91 8.28
C ASP A 57 -14.97 26.51 8.77
N ALA A 58 -14.79 25.48 7.94
CA ALA A 58 -15.05 24.09 8.33
C ALA A 58 -14.13 23.64 9.48
N TRP A 59 -12.84 24.00 9.45
CA TRP A 59 -11.89 23.67 10.50
C TRP A 59 -12.28 24.28 11.85
N ILE A 60 -12.77 25.52 11.84
CA ILE A 60 -13.24 26.26 13.02
C ILE A 60 -14.53 25.64 13.56
N ALA A 61 -15.42 25.23 12.67
CA ALA A 61 -16.67 24.56 13.03
C ALA A 61 -16.50 23.09 13.43
N GLY A 62 -15.27 22.54 13.42
CA GLY A 62 -15.03 21.12 13.70
C GLY A 62 -15.58 20.17 12.63
N GLN A 63 -15.77 20.67 11.41
CA GLN A 63 -16.37 19.98 10.27
C GLN A 63 -15.28 19.40 9.34
N PRO A 64 -15.61 18.37 8.51
CA PRO A 64 -14.69 17.87 7.49
C PRO A 64 -14.36 18.97 6.44
N PRO A 65 -13.24 18.87 5.70
CA PRO A 65 -12.90 19.85 4.67
C PRO A 65 -14.06 20.04 3.69
N ALA A 66 -14.33 21.29 3.35
CA ALA A 66 -15.36 21.71 2.41
C ALA A 66 -14.95 21.40 0.96
N SER A 67 -13.65 21.35 0.67
CA SER A 67 -13.12 20.99 -0.64
C SER A 67 -13.08 19.45 -0.85
N SER A 68 -13.75 18.96 -1.91
CA SER A 68 -13.72 17.55 -2.30
C SER A 68 -12.47 17.23 -3.13
N PRO A 69 -11.71 16.15 -2.83
CA PRO A 69 -10.62 15.71 -3.69
C PRO A 69 -11.21 15.04 -4.94
N GLY A 70 -11.41 15.80 -6.02
CA GLY A 70 -11.91 15.21 -7.28
C GLY A 70 -12.32 16.15 -8.41
N ALA A 71 -12.31 17.48 -8.25
CA ALA A 71 -12.90 18.36 -9.27
C ALA A 71 -11.92 19.15 -10.16
N ALA A 72 -10.60 19.14 -9.90
CA ALA A 72 -9.62 19.83 -10.74
C ALA A 72 -8.23 19.18 -10.65
N PRO A 73 -7.41 19.22 -11.72
CA PRO A 73 -5.98 18.90 -11.62
C PRO A 73 -5.33 19.78 -10.53
N LEU A 74 -4.33 19.23 -9.82
CA LEU A 74 -3.59 19.98 -8.81
C LEU A 74 -3.09 21.30 -9.44
N PRO A 75 -3.51 22.47 -8.95
CA PRO A 75 -3.07 23.74 -9.52
C PRO A 75 -1.55 23.86 -9.36
N ALA A 76 -0.91 24.58 -10.28
CA ALA A 76 0.50 24.95 -10.10
C ALA A 76 0.67 25.63 -8.74
N LEU A 77 1.77 25.32 -8.03
CA LEU A 77 2.10 25.74 -6.64
C LEU A 77 1.93 27.25 -6.32
N ALA A 78 1.69 28.11 -7.31
CA ALA A 78 1.60 29.55 -7.15
C ALA A 78 0.21 30.18 -7.43
N ASP A 79 -0.71 29.55 -8.17
CA ASP A 79 -1.83 30.30 -8.79
C ASP A 79 -3.19 29.56 -8.74
N ALA A 80 -3.59 29.08 -7.57
CA ALA A 80 -4.96 28.62 -7.36
C ALA A 80 -5.85 29.81 -6.93
N PRO A 81 -6.69 30.40 -7.82
CA PRO A 81 -7.58 31.49 -7.44
C PRO A 81 -8.52 31.06 -6.31
N GLY A 82 -8.54 31.81 -5.20
CA GLY A 82 -9.42 31.59 -4.06
C GLY A 82 -8.81 30.87 -2.84
N LEU A 83 -7.51 30.55 -2.86
CA LEU A 83 -6.81 30.08 -1.65
C LEU A 83 -6.24 31.25 -0.84
N ARG A 84 -6.36 31.15 0.48
CA ARG A 84 -5.71 32.04 1.45
C ARG A 84 -4.42 31.38 1.93
N THR A 85 -3.33 32.15 1.95
CA THR A 85 -2.07 31.71 2.54
C THR A 85 -2.19 31.65 4.06
N ILE A 86 -1.85 30.51 4.64
CA ILE A 86 -1.79 30.26 6.07
C ILE A 86 -0.34 30.01 6.48
N LYS A 87 0.10 30.70 7.52
CA LYS A 87 1.44 30.57 8.12
C LYS A 87 1.44 29.48 9.17
N LEU A 88 2.40 28.56 9.09
CA LEU A 88 2.46 27.34 9.89
C LEU A 88 3.46 27.46 11.04
N PHE A 89 2.96 27.74 12.23
CA PHE A 89 3.74 27.76 13.48
C PHE A 89 3.62 26.44 14.26
N SER A 90 3.51 25.34 13.53
CA SER A 90 3.20 24.01 14.06
C SER A 90 4.01 22.88 13.43
N LEU A 91 4.87 23.20 12.47
CA LEU A 91 5.70 22.23 11.77
C LEU A 91 6.94 21.88 12.57
N ASN A 92 7.49 20.71 12.30
CA ASN A 92 8.78 20.28 12.84
C ASN A 92 9.92 20.43 11.81
N ASP A 93 9.70 21.11 10.68
CA ASP A 93 10.78 21.53 9.76
C ASP A 93 11.48 22.77 10.31
N TYR A 94 12.27 22.58 11.37
CA TYR A 94 12.91 23.65 12.13
C TYR A 94 13.88 24.50 11.30
N LEU A 95 14.42 23.97 10.22
CA LEU A 95 15.43 24.66 9.40
C LEU A 95 14.90 25.09 8.02
N GLY A 96 13.64 24.74 7.70
CA GLY A 96 13.01 25.05 6.41
C GLY A 96 13.66 24.29 5.25
N LEU A 97 14.18 23.08 5.51
CA LEU A 97 14.95 22.32 4.52
C LEU A 97 14.07 21.54 3.54
N SER A 98 12.81 21.29 3.88
CA SER A 98 11.87 20.57 3.01
C SER A 98 11.65 21.27 1.66
N THR A 99 11.70 22.61 1.62
CA THR A 99 11.56 23.40 0.40
C THR A 99 12.89 23.92 -0.17
N HIS A 100 14.02 23.59 0.47
CA HIS A 100 15.32 24.11 0.08
C HIS A 100 15.70 23.65 -1.35
N PRO A 101 16.14 24.55 -2.25
CA PRO A 101 16.41 24.21 -3.65
C PRO A 101 17.42 23.06 -3.82
N ALA A 102 18.48 23.03 -3.02
CA ALA A 102 19.50 21.98 -3.09
C ALA A 102 18.96 20.61 -2.66
N VAL A 103 18.09 20.58 -1.64
CA VAL A 103 17.48 19.34 -1.12
C VAL A 103 16.50 18.76 -2.14
N ARG A 104 15.63 19.62 -2.69
CA ARG A 104 14.68 19.25 -3.75
C ARG A 104 15.38 18.77 -5.02
N ARG A 105 16.45 19.45 -5.42
CA ARG A 105 17.25 19.07 -6.60
C ARG A 105 17.89 17.71 -6.40
N ALA A 106 18.52 17.46 -5.25
CA ALA A 106 19.13 16.17 -4.95
C ALA A 106 18.09 15.02 -5.00
N ALA A 107 16.88 15.25 -4.46
CA ALA A 107 15.79 14.29 -4.56
C ALA A 107 15.39 14.01 -6.02
N ALA A 108 15.18 15.06 -6.82
CA ALA A 108 14.75 14.95 -8.21
C ALA A 108 15.80 14.25 -9.09
N GLU A 109 17.08 14.64 -8.96
CA GLU A 109 18.18 14.03 -9.70
C GLU A 109 18.33 12.55 -9.34
N ALA A 110 18.27 12.21 -8.06
CA ALA A 110 18.31 10.82 -7.61
C ALA A 110 17.09 10.02 -8.11
N ALA A 111 15.90 10.62 -8.17
CA ALA A 111 14.70 9.95 -8.71
C ALA A 111 14.83 9.67 -10.21
N LEU A 112 15.37 10.61 -10.99
CA LEU A 112 15.61 10.45 -12.41
C LEU A 112 16.70 9.39 -12.69
N GLN A 113 17.75 9.35 -11.88
CA GLN A 113 18.89 8.44 -12.09
C GLN A 113 18.66 7.03 -11.55
N CYS A 114 17.98 6.89 -10.41
CA CYS A 114 17.88 5.63 -9.66
C CYS A 114 16.44 5.12 -9.52
N GLY A 115 15.43 5.89 -9.93
CA GLY A 115 14.03 5.62 -9.65
C GLY A 115 13.65 5.90 -8.19
N ASN A 116 12.38 5.65 -7.86
CA ASN A 116 11.82 6.03 -6.55
C ASN A 116 12.13 5.05 -5.40
N GLY A 117 12.30 3.75 -5.65
CA GLY A 117 12.28 2.75 -4.57
C GLY A 117 13.52 1.86 -4.54
N PRO A 118 14.10 1.60 -3.35
CA PRO A 118 14.89 0.40 -3.16
C PRO A 118 13.91 -0.77 -3.25
N ARG A 119 14.11 -1.64 -4.22
CA ARG A 119 13.11 -2.62 -4.68
C ARG A 119 12.79 -3.73 -3.66
N SER A 120 13.30 -3.61 -2.43
CA SER A 120 13.16 -4.55 -1.30
C SER A 120 13.73 -3.95 0.01
N SER A 121 13.79 -4.75 1.08
CA SER A 121 14.48 -4.38 2.34
C SER A 121 15.99 -4.24 2.15
N ALA A 122 16.66 -3.59 3.12
CA ALA A 122 18.11 -3.43 3.10
C ALA A 122 18.84 -4.78 2.94
N LEU A 123 18.35 -5.84 3.59
CA LEU A 123 18.93 -7.18 3.58
C LEU A 123 18.85 -7.89 2.22
N VAL A 124 17.74 -7.71 1.48
CA VAL A 124 17.49 -8.50 0.25
C VAL A 124 18.12 -7.86 -0.99
N GLY A 125 18.20 -6.54 -1.04
CA GLY A 125 18.70 -5.80 -2.22
C GLY A 125 18.32 -4.33 -2.28
N GLY A 126 17.75 -3.78 -1.19
CA GLY A 126 17.35 -2.39 -1.08
C GLY A 126 18.45 -1.45 -0.57
N TYR A 127 19.56 -1.98 -0.05
CA TYR A 127 20.67 -1.17 0.45
C TYR A 127 21.59 -0.72 -0.70
N THR A 128 21.97 0.56 -0.72
CA THR A 128 22.75 1.15 -1.81
C THR A 128 23.87 2.05 -1.29
N ARG A 129 24.80 2.46 -2.15
CA ARG A 129 25.87 3.41 -1.80
C ARG A 129 25.35 4.74 -1.21
N TRP A 130 24.17 5.18 -1.63
CA TRP A 130 23.54 6.40 -1.09
C TRP A 130 23.19 6.23 0.39
N HIS A 131 22.72 5.04 0.78
CA HIS A 131 22.43 4.74 2.18
C HIS A 131 23.72 4.75 3.00
N ALA A 132 24.78 4.09 2.51
CA ALA A 132 26.08 4.06 3.17
C ALA A 132 26.68 5.47 3.35
N GLU A 133 26.57 6.33 2.33
CA GLU A 133 27.07 7.71 2.39
C GLU A 133 26.30 8.56 3.42
N LEU A 134 24.97 8.41 3.48
CA LEU A 134 24.17 9.09 4.49
C LEU A 134 24.46 8.56 5.90
N GLU A 135 24.62 7.24 6.08
CA GLU A 135 25.02 6.64 7.35
C GLU A 135 26.36 7.19 7.84
N ALA A 136 27.37 7.24 6.97
CA ALA A 136 28.69 7.81 7.30
C ALA A 136 28.59 9.29 7.71
N ALA A 137 27.83 10.10 6.97
CA ALA A 137 27.64 11.52 7.29
C ALA A 137 26.91 11.74 8.62
N LEU A 138 25.91 10.90 8.93
CA LEU A 138 25.19 10.95 10.20
C LEU A 138 26.04 10.49 11.38
N ALA A 139 26.87 9.45 11.20
CA ALA A 139 27.84 9.01 12.20
C ALA A 139 28.83 10.14 12.51
N GLN A 140 29.35 10.82 11.47
CA GLN A 140 30.23 11.98 11.63
C GLN A 140 29.55 13.13 12.38
N LEU A 141 28.29 13.46 12.03
CA LEU A 141 27.51 14.51 12.70
C LEU A 141 27.35 14.21 14.20
N LYS A 142 27.10 12.95 14.56
CA LYS A 142 26.89 12.50 15.95
C LYS A 142 28.20 12.21 16.70
N GLY A 143 29.34 12.17 16.02
CA GLY A 143 30.62 11.81 16.61
C GLY A 143 30.71 10.34 17.01
N THR A 144 30.02 9.45 16.28
CA THR A 144 30.02 7.99 16.52
C THR A 144 30.79 7.25 15.43
N GLN A 145 31.05 5.95 15.65
CA GLN A 145 31.74 5.11 14.66
C GLN A 145 30.86 4.80 13.45
N GLU A 146 29.60 4.49 13.70
CA GLU A 146 28.68 3.94 12.72
C GLU A 146 27.29 4.56 12.88
N CYS A 147 26.47 4.36 11.85
CA CYS A 147 25.06 4.73 11.85
C CYS A 147 24.26 3.70 11.03
N LEU A 148 22.99 3.50 11.38
CA LEU A 148 22.07 2.63 10.66
C LEU A 148 20.77 3.36 10.36
N LEU A 149 20.29 3.26 9.11
CA LEU A 149 19.03 3.88 8.67
C LEU A 149 17.80 3.00 8.93
N PHE A 150 16.67 3.66 9.20
CA PHE A 150 15.36 3.07 9.46
C PHE A 150 14.26 3.82 8.68
N PRO A 151 13.10 3.20 8.41
CA PRO A 151 11.97 3.83 7.72
C PRO A 151 11.45 5.13 8.38
N SER A 152 11.63 5.26 9.70
CA SER A 152 11.23 6.41 10.51
C SER A 152 11.97 6.41 11.86
N GLY A 153 11.97 7.53 12.57
CA GLY A 153 12.45 7.58 13.96
C GLY A 153 11.64 6.68 14.90
N PHE A 154 10.36 6.47 14.59
CA PHE A 154 9.51 5.51 15.33
C PHE A 154 10.05 4.09 15.20
N SER A 155 10.33 3.65 13.97
CA SER A 155 10.90 2.32 13.73
C SER A 155 12.30 2.13 14.31
N ALA A 156 13.10 3.20 14.39
CA ALA A 156 14.43 3.15 15.01
C ALA A 156 14.33 2.83 16.51
N ASN A 157 13.46 3.52 17.26
CA ASN A 157 13.21 3.23 18.67
C ASN A 157 12.71 1.80 18.91
N LEU A 158 11.78 1.32 18.07
CA LEU A 158 11.31 -0.07 18.18
C LEU A 158 12.44 -1.09 17.95
N ALA A 159 13.32 -0.85 17.00
CA ALA A 159 14.46 -1.73 16.72
C ALA A 159 15.46 -1.75 17.87
N VAL A 160 15.75 -0.59 18.46
CA VAL A 160 16.66 -0.49 19.61
C VAL A 160 16.10 -1.29 20.78
N ALA A 161 14.83 -1.10 21.12
CA ALA A 161 14.21 -1.85 22.21
C ALA A 161 14.20 -3.37 21.95
N ALA A 162 13.89 -3.79 20.72
CA ALA A 162 13.95 -5.20 20.33
C ALA A 162 15.37 -5.77 20.45
N ALA A 163 16.38 -5.06 19.95
CA ALA A 163 17.76 -5.54 19.93
C ALA A 163 18.39 -5.66 21.34
N ILE A 164 18.05 -4.75 22.26
CA ILE A 164 18.54 -4.77 23.64
C ILE A 164 17.87 -5.88 24.46
N CYS A 165 16.59 -6.15 24.21
CA CYS A 165 15.80 -7.10 25.02
C CYS A 165 15.84 -8.55 24.51
N ASP A 166 16.36 -8.79 23.30
CA ASP A 166 16.48 -10.13 22.72
C ASP A 166 17.69 -10.86 23.36
N ALA A 167 17.46 -11.66 24.40
CA ALA A 167 18.51 -12.42 25.07
C ALA A 167 18.95 -13.63 24.23
N ALA A 168 20.27 -13.84 24.17
CA ALA A 168 21.00 -14.97 23.58
C ALA A 168 20.20 -16.24 23.27
N GLY A 169 20.18 -16.64 22.00
CA GLY A 169 19.82 -17.98 21.57
C GLY A 169 20.82 -19.03 22.10
N GLY A 170 20.59 -19.51 23.32
CA GLY A 170 21.28 -20.63 23.94
C GLY A 170 20.37 -21.34 24.94
N GLY A 171 19.58 -22.30 24.45
CA GLY A 171 18.70 -23.21 25.23
C GLY A 171 17.25 -22.70 25.29
N SER A 172 16.23 -23.26 24.64
CA SER A 172 15.94 -24.68 24.42
C SER A 172 15.15 -24.92 23.12
N THR A 173 15.87 -25.20 22.04
CA THR A 173 15.41 -26.07 20.95
C THR A 173 16.53 -27.08 20.71
N GLY A 174 16.44 -28.25 21.34
CA GLY A 174 17.38 -29.35 21.20
C GLY A 174 18.09 -29.75 22.50
N GLY A 175 17.64 -30.86 23.12
CA GLY A 175 18.40 -31.61 24.13
C GLY A 175 17.93 -31.49 25.59
N VAL A 176 16.84 -32.19 25.96
CA VAL A 176 16.80 -33.05 27.18
C VAL A 176 15.84 -34.22 26.89
N ALA A 177 16.34 -35.20 26.14
CA ALA A 177 16.13 -36.58 26.55
C ALA A 177 17.23 -36.87 27.61
N GLU A 178 16.93 -37.70 28.60
CA GLU A 178 17.78 -38.07 29.75
C GLU A 178 17.85 -37.09 30.93
N GLN A 179 16.80 -37.10 31.76
CA GLN A 179 16.98 -37.02 33.22
C GLN A 179 16.13 -38.11 33.89
N GLN A 180 16.69 -39.31 33.92
CA GLN A 180 16.32 -40.33 34.90
C GLN A 180 17.41 -40.37 35.98
N GLN A 181 16.98 -40.31 37.25
CA GLN A 181 17.69 -40.70 38.48
C GLN A 181 18.84 -39.79 38.99
N GLN A 182 18.52 -38.67 39.67
CA GLN A 182 19.42 -38.08 40.68
C GLN A 182 18.63 -37.53 41.90
N GLY A 183 19.21 -37.66 43.10
CA GLY A 183 18.52 -37.48 44.39
C GLY A 183 18.27 -36.03 44.83
N PRO A 184 17.37 -35.82 45.81
CA PRO A 184 16.74 -34.52 46.12
C PRO A 184 17.66 -33.41 46.67
N ARG A 185 18.90 -33.71 47.09
CA ARG A 185 19.83 -32.70 47.64
C ARG A 185 20.65 -31.95 46.58
N GLN A 186 20.90 -32.52 45.40
CA GLN A 186 21.67 -31.86 44.33
C GLN A 186 20.79 -30.93 43.47
N ALA A 187 19.49 -31.23 43.34
CA ALA A 187 18.52 -30.38 42.65
C ALA A 187 18.31 -29.02 43.32
N GLN A 188 18.44 -28.93 44.65
CA GLN A 188 18.25 -27.69 45.40
C GLN A 188 19.43 -26.71 45.24
N GLN A 189 20.68 -27.21 45.14
CA GLN A 189 21.85 -26.36 44.89
C GLN A 189 21.94 -25.91 43.41
N GLN A 190 21.56 -26.77 42.46
CA GLN A 190 21.50 -26.40 41.04
C GLN A 190 20.37 -25.40 40.75
N GLY A 191 19.21 -25.50 41.43
CA GLY A 191 18.10 -24.55 41.29
C GLY A 191 18.45 -23.15 41.81
N ALA A 192 19.21 -23.06 42.91
CA ALA A 192 19.70 -21.77 43.43
C ALA A 192 20.74 -21.13 42.49
N GLN A 193 21.67 -21.93 41.93
CA GLN A 193 22.64 -21.44 40.95
C GLN A 193 21.98 -21.04 39.62
N GLN A 194 20.95 -21.76 39.16
CA GLN A 194 20.18 -21.39 37.97
C GLN A 194 19.32 -20.13 38.18
N GLN A 195 18.71 -19.95 39.35
CA GLN A 195 17.98 -18.72 39.67
C GLN A 195 18.92 -17.51 39.77
N GLN A 196 20.10 -17.69 40.34
CA GLN A 196 21.11 -16.64 40.41
C GLN A 196 21.65 -16.27 39.01
N ALA A 197 21.92 -17.27 38.15
CA ALA A 197 22.32 -17.06 36.75
C ALA A 197 21.20 -16.44 35.89
N GLN A 198 19.93 -16.73 36.17
CA GLN A 198 18.78 -16.10 35.50
C GLN A 198 18.59 -14.64 35.95
N GLN A 199 18.86 -14.32 37.21
CA GLN A 199 18.83 -12.94 37.71
C GLN A 199 19.97 -12.09 37.14
N GLU A 200 21.17 -12.66 36.98
CA GLU A 200 22.33 -11.99 36.36
C GLU A 200 22.15 -11.72 34.86
N GLN A 201 21.20 -12.38 34.18
CA GLN A 201 20.92 -12.19 32.75
C GLN A 201 19.69 -11.32 32.45
N GLN A 202 19.01 -10.80 33.48
CA GLN A 202 17.81 -9.99 33.31
C GLN A 202 18.14 -8.59 32.76
N VAL A 203 17.37 -8.14 31.76
CA VAL A 203 17.42 -6.77 31.22
C VAL A 203 16.41 -5.89 31.95
N VAL A 204 16.83 -4.70 32.41
CA VAL A 204 15.97 -3.70 33.04
C VAL A 204 15.96 -2.41 32.21
N LEU A 205 14.78 -2.01 31.76
CA LEU A 205 14.54 -0.76 31.03
C LEU A 205 14.00 0.30 31.99
N LEU A 206 14.61 1.48 32.02
CA LEU A 206 14.17 2.65 32.76
C LEU A 206 13.77 3.75 31.77
N SER A 207 12.49 4.11 31.74
CA SER A 207 11.93 5.11 30.81
C SER A 207 11.46 6.35 31.55
N ASP A 208 11.73 7.54 31.02
CA ASP A 208 11.07 8.77 31.46
C ASP A 208 9.55 8.65 31.23
N GLU A 209 8.74 9.22 32.12
CA GLU A 209 7.28 9.15 32.03
C GLU A 209 6.69 9.95 30.85
N LEU A 210 7.40 10.95 30.34
CA LEU A 210 6.97 11.78 29.20
C LEU A 210 7.63 11.37 27.87
N ASN A 211 8.36 10.25 27.85
CA ASN A 211 8.95 9.73 26.63
C ASN A 211 7.94 9.56 25.49
N HIS A 212 8.41 9.78 24.28
CA HIS A 212 7.65 9.64 23.07
C HIS A 212 7.05 8.23 22.94
N ALA A 213 5.87 8.15 22.33
CA ALA A 213 5.12 6.90 22.19
C ALA A 213 5.94 5.76 21.58
N SER A 214 6.87 6.04 20.66
CA SER A 214 7.75 5.01 20.08
C SER A 214 8.70 4.38 21.09
N ILE A 215 9.21 5.16 22.05
CA ILE A 215 10.07 4.66 23.13
C ILE A 215 9.22 3.83 24.09
N VAL A 216 8.05 4.33 24.47
CA VAL A 216 7.10 3.64 25.35
C VAL A 216 6.65 2.30 24.74
N ASP A 217 6.32 2.28 23.45
CA ASP A 217 5.91 1.07 22.73
C ASP A 217 7.07 0.09 22.58
N GLY A 218 8.29 0.59 22.32
CA GLY A 218 9.51 -0.20 22.35
C GLY A 218 9.75 -0.85 23.71
N ALA A 219 9.67 -0.07 24.79
CA ALA A 219 9.86 -0.55 26.16
C ALA A 219 8.79 -1.58 26.57
N ARG A 220 7.54 -1.38 26.14
CA ARG A 220 6.45 -2.36 26.31
C ARG A 220 6.69 -3.64 25.51
N LEU A 221 7.26 -3.55 24.31
CA LEU A 221 7.67 -4.71 23.53
C LEU A 221 8.79 -5.48 24.26
N GLY A 222 9.81 -4.78 24.75
CA GLY A 222 10.87 -5.35 25.57
C GLY A 222 10.32 -6.11 26.79
N ARG A 223 9.34 -5.51 27.48
CA ARG A 223 8.65 -6.17 28.60
C ARG A 223 7.99 -7.50 28.22
N ARG A 224 7.41 -7.61 27.02
CA ARG A 224 6.76 -8.85 26.56
C ARG A 224 7.74 -9.98 26.29
N VAL A 225 9.01 -9.67 26.01
CA VAL A 225 10.07 -10.66 25.76
C VAL A 225 10.96 -10.92 26.98
N GLY A 226 10.55 -10.44 28.17
CA GLY A 226 11.17 -10.79 29.45
C GLY A 226 11.96 -9.67 30.13
N ALA A 227 12.05 -8.46 29.54
CA ALA A 227 12.68 -7.33 30.23
C ALA A 227 11.80 -6.77 31.36
N ARG A 228 12.43 -6.29 32.43
CA ARG A 228 11.75 -5.52 33.48
C ARG A 228 11.62 -4.06 33.03
N LEU A 229 10.43 -3.47 33.11
CA LEU A 229 10.21 -2.06 32.76
C LEU A 229 9.91 -1.24 34.03
N LEU A 230 10.69 -0.20 34.26
CA LEU A 230 10.54 0.80 35.31
C LEU A 230 10.33 2.18 34.66
N VAL A 231 9.46 2.99 35.24
CA VAL A 231 9.19 4.36 34.76
C VAL A 231 9.59 5.33 35.86
N TYR A 232 10.48 6.27 35.55
CA TYR A 232 10.88 7.33 36.47
C TYR A 232 10.13 8.63 36.16
N ARG A 233 10.06 9.51 37.17
CA ARG A 233 9.34 10.79 37.06
C ARG A 233 10.11 11.69 36.12
N HIS A 234 9.39 12.53 35.39
CA HIS A 234 9.94 13.33 34.32
C HIS A 234 11.15 14.16 34.77
N ASN A 235 12.29 13.93 34.13
CA ASN A 235 13.56 14.61 34.41
C ASN A 235 14.01 14.56 35.90
N ASP A 236 13.49 13.60 36.68
CA ASP A 236 13.79 13.43 38.11
C ASP A 236 14.90 12.38 38.30
N LEU A 237 16.14 12.88 38.26
CA LEU A 237 17.32 12.05 38.42
C LEU A 237 17.43 11.39 39.80
N ALA A 238 16.83 11.98 40.84
CA ALA A 238 16.83 11.39 42.18
C ALA A 238 15.91 10.16 42.23
N HIS A 239 14.73 10.23 41.59
CA HIS A 239 13.87 9.07 41.46
C HIS A 239 14.49 7.99 40.57
N LEU A 240 15.13 8.38 39.45
CA LEU A 240 15.89 7.45 38.62
C LEU A 240 16.99 6.74 39.43
N GLU A 241 17.79 7.48 40.19
CA GLU A 241 18.85 6.92 41.04
C GLU A 241 18.28 5.98 42.11
N SER A 242 17.16 6.33 42.74
CA SER A 242 16.46 5.45 43.68
C SER A 242 16.03 4.14 43.04
N LEU A 243 15.54 4.16 41.80
CA LEU A 243 15.16 2.95 41.07
C LEU A 243 16.38 2.12 40.67
N LEU A 244 17.48 2.76 40.26
CA LEU A 244 18.74 2.09 39.97
C LEU A 244 19.31 1.38 41.20
N GLN A 245 19.17 1.96 42.39
CA GLN A 245 19.63 1.36 43.65
C GLN A 245 18.72 0.23 44.15
N ALA A 246 17.41 0.43 44.10
CA ALA A 246 16.45 -0.47 44.75
C ALA A 246 15.96 -1.60 43.83
N GLU A 247 15.87 -1.36 42.52
CA GLU A 247 15.10 -2.22 41.60
C GLU A 247 15.94 -2.86 40.49
N VAL A 248 17.21 -2.47 40.33
CA VAL A 248 18.15 -3.11 39.41
C VAL A 248 19.02 -4.09 40.20
N PRO A 249 18.85 -5.41 40.00
CA PRO A 249 19.67 -6.41 40.68
C PRO A 249 21.16 -6.26 40.34
N PRO A 250 22.08 -6.57 41.27
CA PRO A 250 23.50 -6.67 40.96
C PRO A 250 23.73 -7.63 39.78
N GLY A 251 24.49 -7.19 38.77
CA GLY A 251 24.79 -7.97 37.56
C GLY A 251 23.75 -7.85 36.43
N ALA A 252 22.56 -7.30 36.69
CA ALA A 252 21.55 -7.09 35.65
C ALA A 252 21.99 -6.04 34.61
N ARG A 253 21.48 -6.15 33.38
CA ARG A 253 21.76 -5.20 32.29
C ARG A 253 20.72 -4.08 32.30
N ALA A 254 21.08 -2.91 32.80
CA ALA A 254 20.20 -1.75 32.83
C ALA A 254 20.35 -0.88 31.55
N ALA A 255 19.22 -0.35 31.06
CA ALA A 255 19.19 0.65 29.99
C ALA A 255 18.24 1.80 30.34
N VAL A 256 18.73 3.04 30.23
CA VAL A 256 17.94 4.27 30.41
C VAL A 256 17.57 4.82 29.03
N LEU A 257 16.28 5.02 28.82
CA LEU A 257 15.67 5.51 27.59
C LEU A 257 15.10 6.91 27.85
N THR A 258 15.48 7.91 27.05
CA THR A 258 14.93 9.27 27.18
C THR A 258 14.84 9.98 25.82
N ASP A 259 13.80 10.80 25.62
CA ASP A 259 13.90 11.92 24.68
C ASP A 259 14.95 12.91 25.19
N SER A 260 15.66 13.56 24.27
CA SER A 260 16.60 14.63 24.62
C SER A 260 15.92 15.98 24.75
N LEU A 261 14.95 16.25 23.88
CA LEU A 261 14.11 17.45 23.83
C LEU A 261 12.65 17.00 23.72
N PHE A 262 11.88 17.21 24.79
CA PHE A 262 10.51 16.71 24.89
C PHE A 262 9.56 17.55 24.04
N SER A 263 8.83 16.88 23.18
CA SER A 263 8.12 17.55 22.09
C SER A 263 6.99 18.48 22.53
N MET A 264 6.37 18.26 23.70
CA MET A 264 5.19 19.00 24.17
C MET A 264 5.53 20.17 25.10
N ASP A 265 6.53 19.98 25.97
CA ASP A 265 6.97 20.95 26.96
C ASP A 265 8.19 21.77 26.46
N GLY A 266 8.90 21.29 25.44
CA GLY A 266 10.01 22.03 24.82
C GLY A 266 11.24 22.15 25.72
N ASP A 267 11.29 21.39 26.81
CA ASP A 267 12.39 21.28 27.75
C ASP A 267 13.31 20.11 27.41
N PHE A 268 14.52 20.16 27.96
CA PHE A 268 15.55 19.16 27.72
C PHE A 268 15.67 18.19 28.90
N ALA A 269 15.99 16.94 28.60
CA ALA A 269 16.52 16.03 29.59
C ALA A 269 17.86 16.55 30.13
N ASP A 270 18.12 16.36 31.42
CA ASP A 270 19.43 16.60 32.02
C ASP A 270 20.40 15.47 31.62
N LEU A 271 20.93 15.57 30.40
CA LEU A 271 21.85 14.58 29.84
C LEU A 271 23.20 14.58 30.58
N ALA A 272 23.60 15.73 31.13
CA ALA A 272 24.81 15.83 31.96
C ALA A 272 24.67 15.05 33.27
N GLY A 273 23.52 15.19 33.94
CA GLY A 273 23.20 14.42 35.14
C GLY A 273 22.99 12.92 34.84
N LEU A 274 22.34 12.58 33.72
CA LEU A 274 22.26 11.19 33.25
C LEU A 274 23.63 10.59 32.96
N ALA A 275 24.55 11.35 32.36
CA ALA A 275 25.92 10.90 32.15
C ALA A 275 26.66 10.69 33.49
N ALA A 276 26.44 11.55 34.49
CA ALA A 276 27.00 11.36 35.82
C ALA A 276 26.47 10.08 36.49
N LEU A 277 25.16 9.82 36.42
CA LEU A 277 24.56 8.57 36.91
C LEU A 277 25.06 7.36 36.12
N ARG A 278 25.24 7.48 34.80
CA ARG A 278 25.79 6.42 33.95
C ARG A 278 27.19 6.02 34.43
N ARG A 279 28.07 6.97 34.74
CA ARG A 279 29.41 6.66 35.27
C ARG A 279 29.35 5.95 36.63
N LYS A 280 28.33 6.23 37.43
CA LYS A 280 28.13 5.61 38.76
C LYS A 280 27.51 4.21 38.69
N TYR A 281 26.55 3.99 37.79
CA TYR A 281 25.73 2.77 37.74
C TYR A 281 25.95 1.90 36.49
N SER A 282 26.73 2.36 35.51
CA SER A 282 27.10 1.64 34.28
C SER A 282 25.93 1.09 33.47
N PHE A 283 24.88 1.89 33.27
CA PHE A 283 23.76 1.53 32.39
C PHE A 283 23.99 1.95 30.93
N LEU A 284 23.28 1.31 30.00
CA LEU A 284 23.20 1.73 28.60
C LEU A 284 22.35 3.01 28.48
N LEU A 285 22.89 4.07 27.89
CA LEU A 285 22.16 5.32 27.68
C LEU A 285 21.69 5.46 26.23
N VAL A 286 20.37 5.47 26.04
CA VAL A 286 19.70 5.61 24.75
C VAL A 286 18.93 6.93 24.72
N VAL A 287 19.28 7.78 23.75
CA VAL A 287 18.75 9.14 23.66
C VAL A 287 18.05 9.32 22.31
N ASP A 288 16.77 9.68 22.32
CA ASP A 288 16.04 10.13 21.13
C ASP A 288 16.24 11.63 20.93
N ASP A 289 16.96 11.95 19.87
CA ASP A 289 17.42 13.27 19.51
C ASP A 289 16.61 13.85 18.32
N ALA A 290 15.40 13.34 18.10
CA ALA A 290 14.57 13.70 16.95
C ALA A 290 14.22 15.19 16.88
N HIS A 291 14.02 15.86 18.01
CA HIS A 291 13.73 17.30 18.07
C HIS A 291 14.99 18.17 18.17
N ALA A 292 16.16 17.59 18.45
CA ALA A 292 17.39 18.33 18.70
C ALA A 292 18.42 18.23 17.55
N THR A 293 18.45 17.13 16.78
CA THR A 293 19.40 16.95 15.68
C THR A 293 19.27 18.05 14.62
N LEU A 294 20.40 18.61 14.19
CA LEU A 294 20.59 19.83 13.38
C LEU A 294 20.17 21.15 14.04
N VAL A 295 19.32 21.11 15.06
CA VAL A 295 18.77 22.29 15.74
C VAL A 295 19.62 22.72 16.94
N CYS A 296 20.26 21.76 17.62
CA CYS A 296 21.00 21.95 18.86
C CYS A 296 22.47 21.62 18.67
N GLY A 297 23.32 22.30 19.43
CA GLY A 297 24.78 22.16 19.37
C GLY A 297 25.42 23.00 18.26
N GLU A 298 26.72 23.21 18.38
CA GLU A 298 27.50 24.06 17.48
C GLU A 298 27.55 23.48 16.06
N ARG A 299 27.64 22.16 15.92
CA ARG A 299 27.63 21.50 14.60
C ARG A 299 26.25 20.97 14.21
N GLY A 300 25.26 21.07 15.10
CA GLY A 300 23.95 20.45 14.89
C GLY A 300 23.92 18.97 15.30
N GLY A 301 24.86 18.53 16.12
CA GLY A 301 24.96 17.17 16.64
C GLY A 301 23.83 16.81 17.60
N GLY A 302 23.08 17.77 18.13
CA GLY A 302 21.91 17.53 18.98
C GLY A 302 22.10 18.00 20.43
N ALA A 303 21.20 17.59 21.31
CA ALA A 303 21.18 18.07 22.70
C ALA A 303 22.41 17.56 23.48
N ALA A 304 22.86 16.34 23.20
CA ALA A 304 24.05 15.78 23.83
C ALA A 304 25.32 16.56 23.46
N GLU A 305 25.42 17.08 22.23
CA GLU A 305 26.51 17.99 21.83
C GLU A 305 26.40 19.32 22.59
N MET A 306 25.20 19.91 22.64
CA MET A 306 24.94 21.18 23.35
C MET A 306 25.31 21.11 24.83
N GLN A 307 25.06 19.98 25.49
CA GLN A 307 25.38 19.76 26.90
C GLN A 307 26.80 19.19 27.12
N GLY A 308 27.60 19.02 26.06
CA GLY A 308 28.99 18.55 26.15
C GLY A 308 29.16 17.08 26.54
N VAL A 309 28.15 16.24 26.32
CA VAL A 309 28.11 14.83 26.74
C VAL A 309 27.81 13.85 25.60
N ALA A 310 28.04 14.26 24.34
CA ALA A 310 27.80 13.40 23.17
C ALA A 310 28.51 12.03 23.24
N GLY A 311 29.72 11.98 23.81
CA GLY A 311 30.49 10.74 23.99
C GLY A 311 30.00 9.82 25.12
N GLU A 312 29.02 10.26 25.92
CA GLU A 312 28.44 9.49 27.03
C GLU A 312 27.16 8.74 26.59
N VAL A 313 26.64 9.04 25.41
CA VAL A 313 25.43 8.40 24.87
C VAL A 313 25.83 7.21 24.00
N ASP A 314 25.28 6.04 24.31
CA ASP A 314 25.62 4.79 23.61
C ASP A 314 24.87 4.65 22.28
N LEU A 315 23.59 5.01 22.26
CA LEU A 315 22.71 4.95 21.09
C LEU A 315 22.01 6.29 20.90
N HIS A 316 22.34 7.00 19.83
CA HIS A 316 21.66 8.22 19.40
C HIS A 316 20.58 7.87 18.39
N VAL A 317 19.32 7.90 18.80
CA VAL A 317 18.18 7.73 17.91
C VAL A 317 17.80 9.08 17.30
N GLY A 318 17.46 9.13 16.02
CA GLY A 318 17.06 10.37 15.37
C GLY A 318 16.07 10.18 14.22
N THR A 319 15.60 11.30 13.67
CA THR A 319 14.70 11.31 12.52
C THR A 319 15.16 12.25 11.41
N LEU A 320 14.86 11.85 10.17
CA LEU A 320 15.04 12.67 8.97
C LEU A 320 13.76 13.46 8.61
N SER A 321 12.67 13.31 9.39
CA SER A 321 11.36 13.91 9.08
C SER A 321 11.09 15.29 9.70
N LYS A 322 12.05 15.80 10.48
CA LYS A 322 11.94 17.08 11.19
C LYS A 322 12.88 18.11 10.58
N ALA A 323 13.97 18.47 11.26
CA ALA A 323 14.90 19.49 10.79
C ALA A 323 15.50 19.23 9.39
N PHE A 324 15.63 17.96 8.98
CA PHE A 324 16.09 17.55 7.65
C PHE A 324 15.04 17.76 6.54
N GLY A 325 13.75 17.86 6.88
CA GLY A 325 12.66 18.02 5.90
C GLY A 325 12.47 16.83 4.95
N CYS A 326 12.89 15.62 5.32
CA CYS A 326 12.88 14.41 4.50
C CYS A 326 12.03 13.29 5.14
N LEU A 327 12.29 12.01 4.84
CA LEU A 327 11.65 10.86 5.47
C LEU A 327 12.73 9.88 5.97
N GLY A 328 12.51 9.27 7.13
CA GLY A 328 13.42 8.27 7.70
C GLY A 328 13.75 8.47 9.17
N GLY A 329 14.48 7.50 9.72
CA GLY A 329 15.11 7.55 11.03
C GLY A 329 16.49 6.94 10.99
N PHE A 330 17.25 7.11 12.07
CA PHE A 330 18.58 6.55 12.17
C PHE A 330 18.94 6.23 13.61
N VAL A 331 19.94 5.35 13.78
CA VAL A 331 20.61 5.10 15.06
C VAL A 331 22.10 5.24 14.84
N ALA A 332 22.72 6.26 15.45
CA ALA A 332 24.17 6.47 15.43
C ALA A 332 24.78 5.86 16.69
N CYS A 333 25.78 4.99 16.52
CA CYS A 333 26.28 4.09 17.57
C CYS A 333 27.70 3.56 17.26
N SER A 334 28.18 2.63 18.09
CA SER A 334 29.42 1.89 17.81
C SER A 334 29.20 0.80 16.74
N ALA A 335 30.28 0.32 16.12
CA ALA A 335 30.19 -0.76 15.13
C ALA A 335 29.52 -2.02 15.70
N ARG A 336 29.84 -2.37 16.95
CA ARG A 336 29.23 -3.52 17.65
C ARG A 336 27.71 -3.38 17.81
N TRP A 337 27.23 -2.16 18.04
CA TRP A 337 25.80 -1.90 18.16
C TRP A 337 25.11 -1.93 16.79
N LYS A 338 25.75 -1.40 15.74
CA LYS A 338 25.23 -1.51 14.37
C LYS A 338 25.07 -2.97 13.96
N ASP A 339 26.07 -3.82 14.21
CA ASP A 339 26.00 -5.24 13.91
C ASP A 339 24.82 -5.92 14.63
N LEU A 340 24.61 -5.60 15.91
CA LEU A 340 23.47 -6.14 16.65
C LEU A 340 22.13 -5.68 16.06
N LEU A 341 22.01 -4.39 15.73
CA LEU A 341 20.79 -3.78 15.23
C LEU A 341 20.42 -4.29 13.83
N VAL A 342 21.38 -4.51 12.94
CA VAL A 342 21.14 -5.10 11.61
C VAL A 342 20.60 -6.52 11.72
N ASN A 343 20.97 -7.26 12.76
CA ASN A 343 20.56 -8.66 12.92
C ASN A 343 19.27 -8.84 13.74
N ARG A 344 19.01 -7.94 14.71
CA ARG A 344 17.89 -8.08 15.67
C ARG A 344 16.83 -7.00 15.57
N GLY A 345 17.14 -5.88 14.92
CA GLY A 345 16.22 -4.78 14.70
C GLY A 345 15.14 -5.13 13.69
N ARG A 346 14.07 -5.79 14.11
CA ARG A 346 12.99 -6.30 13.23
C ARG A 346 12.42 -5.24 12.27
N SER A 347 12.22 -4.01 12.74
CA SER A 347 11.70 -2.90 11.94
C SER A 347 12.69 -2.36 10.89
N GLN A 348 13.96 -2.77 10.95
CA GLN A 348 14.95 -2.56 9.89
C GLN A 348 15.01 -3.78 8.95
N VAL A 349 15.05 -4.99 9.50
CA VAL A 349 15.20 -6.23 8.72
C VAL A 349 14.00 -6.49 7.80
N PHE A 350 12.79 -6.34 8.35
CA PHE A 350 11.53 -6.70 7.69
C PHE A 350 10.81 -5.50 7.07
N SER A 351 11.53 -4.40 6.84
CA SER A 351 10.99 -3.22 6.16
C SER A 351 11.78 -2.88 4.91
N THR A 352 11.09 -2.36 3.90
CA THR A 352 11.71 -1.74 2.72
C THR A 352 12.69 -0.66 3.15
N ALA A 353 13.85 -0.60 2.48
CA ALA A 353 14.85 0.45 2.74
C ALA A 353 14.30 1.84 2.33
N LEU A 354 15.02 2.91 2.67
CA LEU A 354 14.57 4.26 2.33
C LEU A 354 14.67 4.53 0.81
N PRO A 355 13.66 5.16 0.19
CA PRO A 355 13.74 5.68 -1.17
C PRO A 355 15.05 6.42 -1.45
N VAL A 356 15.80 6.03 -2.48
CA VAL A 356 17.07 6.69 -2.87
C VAL A 356 16.91 8.22 -3.02
N PRO A 357 15.82 8.74 -3.61
CA PRO A 357 15.56 10.19 -3.64
C PRO A 357 15.49 10.84 -2.26
N THR A 358 14.90 10.15 -1.29
CA THR A 358 14.80 10.64 0.10
C THR A 358 16.16 10.62 0.79
N VAL A 359 16.96 9.57 0.55
CA VAL A 359 18.32 9.46 1.10
C VAL A 359 19.23 10.56 0.54
N ALA A 360 19.17 10.81 -0.77
CA ALA A 360 19.91 11.90 -1.42
C ALA A 360 19.47 13.28 -0.91
N ALA A 361 18.16 13.49 -0.70
CA ALA A 361 17.63 14.71 -0.11
C ALA A 361 18.15 14.94 1.32
N ALA A 362 18.14 13.90 2.16
CA ALA A 362 18.62 14.00 3.54
C ALA A 362 20.13 14.28 3.61
N LEU A 363 20.91 13.69 2.70
CA LEU A 363 22.34 13.98 2.58
C LEU A 363 22.59 15.43 2.15
N ALA A 364 21.81 15.95 1.20
CA ALA A 364 21.86 17.36 0.82
C ALA A 364 21.43 18.29 1.97
N ALA A 365 20.41 17.91 2.74
CA ALA A 365 19.95 18.67 3.90
C ALA A 365 21.04 18.78 4.98
N LEU A 366 21.78 17.69 5.23
CA LEU A 366 22.93 17.69 6.13
C LEU A 366 24.03 18.64 5.65
N ARG A 367 24.36 18.62 4.35
CA ARG A 367 25.36 19.52 3.75
C ARG A 367 24.93 20.99 3.86
N VAL A 368 23.66 21.30 3.58
CA VAL A 368 23.12 22.65 3.70
C VAL A 368 23.16 23.11 5.15
N ALA A 369 22.72 22.29 6.11
CA ALA A 369 22.74 22.65 7.52
C ALA A 369 24.16 22.94 8.05
N ALA A 370 25.18 22.25 7.53
CA ALA A 370 26.58 22.52 7.85
C ALA A 370 27.09 23.82 7.22
N GLN A 371 26.68 24.13 5.98
CA GLN A 371 27.11 25.33 5.25
C GLN A 371 26.34 26.60 5.66
N GLU A 372 25.12 26.45 6.20
CA GLU A 372 24.21 27.53 6.55
C GLU A 372 23.87 27.53 8.06
N PRO A 373 24.85 27.70 8.95
CA PRO A 373 24.63 27.70 10.41
C PRO A 373 23.68 28.82 10.86
N TRP A 374 23.58 29.90 10.06
CA TRP A 374 22.66 31.02 10.29
C TRP A 374 21.22 30.56 10.47
N ARG A 375 20.79 29.44 9.84
CA ARG A 375 19.42 28.91 9.98
C ARG A 375 19.13 28.51 11.42
N ARG A 376 20.07 27.80 12.04
CA ARG A 376 19.97 27.37 13.44
C ARG A 376 19.98 28.59 14.35
N GLU A 377 20.93 29.50 14.17
CA GLU A 377 21.00 30.74 14.95
C GLU A 377 19.71 31.57 14.83
N HIS A 378 19.14 31.64 13.63
CA HIS A 378 17.94 32.40 13.37
C HIS A 378 16.72 31.82 14.08
N VAL A 379 16.49 30.50 14.01
CA VAL A 379 15.34 29.88 14.68
C VAL A 379 15.42 30.03 16.21
N TRP A 380 16.63 29.95 16.78
CA TRP A 380 16.85 30.22 18.21
C TRP A 380 16.59 31.69 18.57
N ARG A 381 17.02 32.64 17.72
CA ARG A 381 16.76 34.07 17.92
C ARG A 381 15.26 34.37 17.91
N LEU A 382 14.52 33.80 16.96
CA LEU A 382 13.06 33.92 16.90
C LEU A 382 12.40 33.36 18.16
N ALA A 383 12.89 32.22 18.66
CA ALA A 383 12.36 31.59 19.87
C ALA A 383 12.57 32.47 21.10
N GLN A 384 13.79 32.98 21.29
CA GLN A 384 14.10 33.88 22.40
C GLN A 384 13.30 35.18 22.32
N ARG A 385 13.13 35.73 21.12
CA ARG A 385 12.31 36.94 20.91
C ARG A 385 10.83 36.69 21.24
N LEU A 386 10.25 35.58 20.77
CA LEU A 386 8.88 35.18 21.12
C LEU A 386 8.70 35.07 22.64
N GLY A 387 9.64 34.41 23.31
CA GLY A 387 9.67 34.25 24.77
C GLY A 387 9.70 35.59 25.50
N SER A 388 10.62 36.47 25.12
CA SER A 388 10.78 37.81 25.69
C SER A 388 9.52 38.67 25.54
N GLU A 389 8.93 38.69 24.35
CA GLU A 389 7.74 39.49 24.03
C GLU A 389 6.45 39.00 24.72
N LEU A 390 6.40 37.73 25.11
CA LEU A 390 5.27 37.12 25.82
C LEU A 390 5.55 36.98 27.33
N GLY A 391 6.78 37.16 27.78
CA GLY A 391 7.20 36.93 29.16
C GLY A 391 7.14 35.46 29.58
N VAL A 392 7.43 34.54 28.65
CA VAL A 392 7.46 33.09 28.89
C VAL A 392 8.90 32.56 28.76
N PRO A 393 9.31 31.60 29.60
CA PRO A 393 10.63 31.00 29.49
C PRO A 393 10.74 30.20 28.18
N VAL A 394 11.88 30.32 27.51
CA VAL A 394 12.17 29.60 26.27
C VAL A 394 13.46 28.83 26.41
N SER A 395 13.33 27.52 26.41
CA SER A 395 14.44 26.57 26.39
C SER A 395 14.74 26.08 24.98
N SER A 396 13.80 26.09 24.04
CA SER A 396 13.99 25.56 22.68
C SER A 396 13.11 26.27 21.63
N PRO A 397 13.29 25.97 20.33
CA PRO A 397 12.37 26.40 19.27
C PRO A 397 10.93 25.87 19.36
N ILE A 398 10.64 25.02 20.33
CA ILE A 398 9.29 24.59 20.69
C ILE A 398 8.87 25.42 21.91
N VAL A 399 7.94 26.36 21.72
CA VAL A 399 7.49 27.28 22.77
C VAL A 399 6.05 26.92 23.16
N PRO A 400 5.84 26.23 24.30
CA PRO A 400 4.50 25.96 24.79
C PRO A 400 3.90 27.20 25.47
N LEU A 401 2.72 27.61 25.04
CA LEU A 401 1.93 28.64 25.71
C LEU A 401 0.83 27.97 26.51
N ILE A 402 1.03 27.81 27.84
CA ILE A 402 0.04 27.17 28.71
C ILE A 402 -1.18 28.09 28.86
N ILE A 403 -2.34 27.60 28.43
CA ILE A 403 -3.62 28.33 28.48
C ILE A 403 -4.49 27.83 29.65
N GLY A 404 -4.39 26.53 29.97
CA GLY A 404 -5.13 25.89 31.06
C GLY A 404 -6.38 25.15 30.56
N PRO A 405 -7.59 25.75 30.63
CA PRO A 405 -8.81 25.09 30.17
C PRO A 405 -8.77 24.70 28.70
N GLU A 406 -9.30 23.52 28.37
CA GLU A 406 -9.31 22.98 27.00
C GLU A 406 -10.05 23.91 26.03
N ALA A 407 -11.25 24.36 26.40
CA ALA A 407 -12.07 25.22 25.55
C ALA A 407 -11.37 26.55 25.20
N ALA A 408 -10.60 27.09 26.14
CA ALA A 408 -9.84 28.32 25.92
C ALA A 408 -8.66 28.09 24.95
N ALA A 409 -7.93 26.99 25.09
CA ALA A 409 -6.84 26.63 24.18
C ALA A 409 -7.35 26.38 22.75
N VAL A 410 -8.46 25.63 22.61
CA VAL A 410 -9.09 25.37 21.30
C VAL A 410 -9.63 26.67 20.69
N GLY A 411 -10.33 27.50 21.48
CA GLY A 411 -10.82 28.79 21.02
C GLY A 411 -9.71 29.71 20.52
N ALA A 412 -8.58 29.77 21.23
CA ALA A 412 -7.41 30.52 20.81
C ALA A 412 -6.80 30.00 19.51
N SER A 413 -6.63 28.67 19.39
CA SER A 413 -6.13 28.03 18.16
C SER A 413 -7.00 28.37 16.95
N MET A 414 -8.33 28.36 17.10
CA MET A 414 -9.26 28.73 16.03
C MET A 414 -9.23 30.22 15.70
N ALA A 415 -9.10 31.08 16.72
CA ALA A 415 -8.98 32.53 16.53
C ALA A 415 -7.68 32.92 15.80
N LEU A 416 -6.60 32.18 16.01
CA LEU A 416 -5.34 32.34 15.27
C LEU A 416 -5.49 31.88 13.82
N LEU A 417 -6.17 30.76 13.59
CA LEU A 417 -6.43 30.25 12.25
C LEU A 417 -7.23 31.26 11.40
N GLN A 418 -8.27 31.88 11.98
CA GLN A 418 -9.03 32.97 11.33
C GLN A 418 -8.15 34.16 10.92
N ARG A 419 -7.07 34.41 11.67
CA ARG A 419 -6.11 35.48 11.41
C ARG A 419 -4.98 35.06 10.46
N GLY A 420 -4.95 33.79 10.03
CA GLY A 420 -3.98 33.29 9.06
C GLY A 420 -2.85 32.45 9.66
N PHE A 421 -2.96 32.06 10.93
CA PHE A 421 -1.91 31.34 11.65
C PHE A 421 -2.39 29.96 12.12
N HIS A 422 -1.66 28.91 11.74
CA HIS A 422 -1.91 27.57 12.25
C HIS A 422 -1.03 27.29 13.48
N VAL A 423 -1.64 27.30 14.66
CA VAL A 423 -1.02 26.93 15.94
C VAL A 423 -1.94 25.93 16.65
N PRO A 424 -1.54 24.66 16.84
CA PRO A 424 -2.41 23.64 17.39
C PRO A 424 -2.58 23.81 18.91
N ALA A 425 -3.81 23.58 19.37
CA ALA A 425 -4.10 23.34 20.77
C ALA A 425 -3.77 21.89 21.13
N ILE A 426 -2.90 21.70 22.12
CA ILE A 426 -2.59 20.41 22.73
C ILE A 426 -3.42 20.27 24.01
N ARG A 427 -4.16 19.17 24.11
CA ARG A 427 -5.17 18.89 25.16
C ARG A 427 -5.10 17.44 25.63
N PRO A 428 -5.76 17.05 26.73
CA PRO A 428 -5.84 15.65 27.14
C PRO A 428 -6.31 14.72 25.99
N PRO A 429 -5.78 13.49 25.89
CA PRO A 429 -4.86 12.84 26.83
C PRO A 429 -3.37 13.21 26.63
N THR A 430 -3.01 14.05 25.65
CA THR A 430 -1.61 14.37 25.32
C THR A 430 -0.90 15.18 26.41
N VAL A 431 -1.65 16.03 27.13
CA VAL A 431 -1.17 16.76 28.31
C VAL A 431 -2.17 16.60 29.46
N PRO A 432 -1.75 16.71 30.73
CA PRO A 432 -2.65 16.55 31.87
C PRO A 432 -3.88 17.48 31.82
N PRO A 433 -5.05 17.06 32.34
CA PRO A 433 -6.22 17.92 32.47
C PRO A 433 -5.90 19.25 33.14
N GLY A 434 -6.45 20.35 32.61
CA GLY A 434 -6.19 21.70 33.12
C GLY A 434 -4.85 22.32 32.70
N THR A 435 -4.05 21.63 31.87
CA THR A 435 -2.75 22.13 31.34
C THR A 435 -2.72 22.24 29.81
N SER A 436 -3.88 22.45 29.19
CA SER A 436 -3.97 22.61 27.74
C SER A 436 -3.19 23.83 27.27
N ARG A 437 -2.60 23.75 26.09
CA ARG A 437 -1.59 24.73 25.63
C ARG A 437 -1.63 24.92 24.12
N LEU A 438 -1.14 26.06 23.66
CA LEU A 438 -0.78 26.25 22.26
C LEU A 438 0.69 25.86 22.08
N ARG A 439 0.97 24.92 21.17
CA ARG A 439 2.35 24.52 20.87
C ARG A 439 2.85 25.30 19.66
N VAL A 440 3.66 26.34 19.91
CA VAL A 440 4.31 27.10 18.84
C VAL A 440 5.62 26.39 18.49
N SER A 441 5.84 26.10 17.21
CA SER A 441 7.10 25.55 16.70
C SER A 441 7.66 26.46 15.63
N LEU A 442 8.82 27.03 15.91
CA LEU A 442 9.49 27.96 15.02
C LEU A 442 10.35 27.23 14.00
N SER A 443 10.63 27.93 12.92
CA SER A 443 11.41 27.45 11.79
C SER A 443 12.26 28.60 11.27
N ALA A 444 13.45 28.30 10.75
CA ALA A 444 14.30 29.26 10.06
C ALA A 444 13.66 29.86 8.81
N ALA A 445 12.56 29.28 8.31
CA ALA A 445 11.76 29.83 7.22
C ALA A 445 10.76 30.92 7.66
N HIS A 446 10.54 31.11 8.96
CA HIS A 446 9.78 32.25 9.46
C HIS A 446 10.64 33.51 9.43
N SER A 447 10.08 34.61 8.96
CA SER A 447 10.70 35.93 9.06
C SER A 447 10.39 36.60 10.40
N GLU A 448 11.14 37.64 10.75
CA GLU A 448 10.83 38.51 11.88
C GLU A 448 9.44 39.15 11.75
N GLN A 449 8.99 39.42 10.52
CA GLN A 449 7.66 39.96 10.26
C GLN A 449 6.56 38.93 10.59
N ASP A 450 6.75 37.66 10.20
CA ASP A 450 5.81 36.59 10.54
C ASP A 450 5.66 36.46 12.08
N LEU A 451 6.78 36.59 12.82
CA LEU A 451 6.77 36.57 14.28
C LEU A 451 5.99 37.76 14.88
N LEU A 452 6.20 38.97 14.36
CA LEU A 452 5.47 40.16 14.80
C LEU A 452 3.96 40.05 14.57
N GLU A 453 3.56 39.51 13.42
CA GLU A 453 2.15 39.30 13.09
C GLU A 453 1.52 38.21 13.99
N LEU A 454 2.26 37.14 14.27
CA LEU A 454 1.82 36.13 15.24
C LEU A 454 1.65 36.74 16.65
N LEU A 455 2.60 37.55 17.12
CA LEU A 455 2.51 38.22 18.42
C LEU A 455 1.29 39.14 18.51
N ALA A 456 1.01 39.90 17.45
CA ALA A 456 -0.19 40.73 17.36
C ALA A 456 -1.47 39.88 17.40
N ALA A 457 -1.49 38.75 16.68
CA ALA A 457 -2.62 37.83 16.68
C ALA A 457 -2.85 37.17 18.05
N LEU A 458 -1.78 36.76 18.75
CA LEU A 458 -1.84 36.19 20.10
C LEU A 458 -2.38 37.20 21.11
N ARG A 459 -1.90 38.45 21.08
CA ARG A 459 -2.41 39.54 21.93
C ARG A 459 -3.89 39.84 21.65
N GLY A 460 -4.30 39.76 20.38
CA GLY A 460 -5.68 39.93 19.95
C GLY A 460 -6.65 38.81 20.36
N CYS A 461 -6.15 37.70 20.93
CA CYS A 461 -6.98 36.61 21.47
C CYS A 461 -7.40 36.82 22.93
N GLY A 462 -6.95 37.91 23.60
CA GLY A 462 -7.33 38.22 24.98
C GLY A 462 -6.78 37.21 26.02
N LEU A 463 -5.68 36.54 25.69
CA LEU A 463 -5.08 35.50 26.53
C LEU A 463 -4.19 36.11 27.62
N SER A 464 -4.40 35.68 28.87
CA SER A 464 -3.45 35.92 29.95
C SER A 464 -2.49 34.73 30.05
N PHE A 465 -1.23 34.92 29.66
CA PHE A 465 -0.21 33.88 29.83
C PHE A 465 0.24 33.85 31.29
N GLN A 466 0.18 32.67 31.92
CA GLN A 466 0.77 32.52 33.25
C GLN A 466 2.28 32.77 33.14
N ARG A 467 2.75 33.87 33.72
CA ARG A 467 4.18 34.05 33.99
C ARG A 467 4.60 32.91 34.91
N GLY A 468 5.55 32.09 34.47
CA GLY A 468 5.93 30.84 35.12
C GLY A 468 6.02 30.97 36.65
N GLY A 469 5.18 30.22 37.35
CA GLY A 469 5.21 30.05 38.80
C GLY A 469 5.10 28.57 39.12
N GLY A 470 6.07 28.05 39.89
CA GLY A 470 6.18 26.64 40.25
C GLY A 470 4.90 26.06 40.86
N ARG A 471 4.70 24.76 40.66
CA ARG A 471 3.61 23.98 41.27
C ARG A 471 3.63 24.16 42.79
N ARG A 472 2.49 24.52 43.38
CA ARG A 472 2.22 24.36 44.81
C ARG A 472 1.75 22.93 45.06
N ASP A 473 2.39 22.22 45.99
CA ASP A 473 1.85 21.03 46.63
C ASP A 473 1.41 21.34 48.08
N GLY A 474 0.49 20.51 48.57
CA GLY A 474 -0.38 20.76 49.72
C GLY A 474 0.23 20.53 51.11
N SER A 475 1.49 20.88 51.33
CA SER A 475 2.06 20.93 52.68
C SER A 475 2.98 22.13 52.80
N GLY A 476 2.58 23.11 53.61
CA GLY A 476 3.34 24.34 53.82
C GLY A 476 4.78 24.05 54.28
N GLY A 477 5.74 24.36 53.40
CA GLY A 477 7.17 24.32 53.72
C GLY A 477 8.04 24.47 52.46
N MET A 478 8.55 25.68 52.21
CA MET A 478 9.54 25.91 51.13
C MET A 478 10.88 25.26 51.50
N ILE A 479 11.41 24.39 50.65
CA ILE A 479 12.84 24.06 50.62
C ILE A 479 13.40 24.49 49.28
N ASN A 480 14.24 25.52 49.32
CA ASN A 480 14.92 26.11 48.17
C ASN A 480 16.40 25.67 48.22
N ARG A 481 16.84 24.78 47.34
CA ARG A 481 18.28 24.56 47.05
C ARG A 481 18.49 24.03 45.63
N ALA A 482 18.94 24.94 44.75
CA ALA A 482 20.09 24.70 43.88
C ALA A 482 20.58 26.05 43.34
N SER A 483 21.82 26.34 43.70
CA SER A 483 22.60 27.54 43.47
C SER A 483 23.15 27.64 42.04
N ALA A 484 23.02 28.82 41.43
CA ALA A 484 23.75 29.21 40.23
C ALA A 484 25.24 29.49 40.56
N PRO A 485 26.21 29.20 39.68
CA PRO A 485 27.55 29.75 39.80
C PRO A 485 27.61 31.16 39.19
N ALA A 486 28.41 32.00 39.83
CA ALA A 486 28.53 33.44 39.65
C ALA A 486 29.07 33.85 38.26
N ALA A 487 28.48 34.91 37.70
CA ALA A 487 29.10 35.73 36.66
C ALA A 487 29.71 36.99 37.32
N LEU A 488 30.94 37.32 36.92
CA LEU A 488 31.65 38.54 37.29
C LEU A 488 31.20 39.70 36.38
N ASP A 489 30.65 40.75 37.00
CA ASP A 489 30.54 42.14 36.54
C ASP A 489 31.97 42.79 36.60
N PRO A 490 32.32 44.00 36.05
CA PRO A 490 31.41 45.12 35.79
C PRO A 490 31.66 46.09 34.62
N SER A 491 30.61 46.82 34.22
CA SER A 491 30.44 48.27 34.47
C SER A 491 29.79 49.12 33.35
N SER A 492 28.72 49.83 33.74
CA SER A 492 28.26 51.18 33.32
C SER A 492 27.85 51.43 31.85
N GLY A 493 26.77 52.15 31.52
CA GLY A 493 25.77 52.86 32.31
C GLY A 493 24.80 53.63 31.40
N MET A 494 23.62 53.92 31.96
CA MET A 494 22.73 55.08 31.72
C MET A 494 22.10 55.37 30.34
N GLN A 495 20.75 55.40 30.40
CA GLN A 495 19.84 56.45 29.90
C GLN A 495 19.71 56.61 28.36
N SER A 496 18.58 56.99 27.74
CA SER A 496 17.17 57.20 28.08
C SER A 496 16.46 57.61 26.77
N CYS A 497 15.12 57.60 26.77
CA CYS A 497 14.24 58.50 26.00
C CYS A 497 13.89 58.21 24.52
N HIS A 498 12.67 57.67 24.37
CA HIS A 498 11.47 58.30 23.78
C HIS A 498 11.40 58.85 22.33
N ARG A 499 10.28 58.45 21.70
CA ARG A 499 9.39 59.17 20.75
C ARG A 499 9.90 59.31 19.30
N ASN A 500 9.08 59.45 18.27
CA ASN A 500 7.68 59.15 17.94
C ASN A 500 7.55 59.48 16.42
N SER A 501 6.44 59.08 15.76
CA SER A 501 5.95 59.58 14.45
C SER A 501 6.76 59.18 13.19
N SER A 502 6.26 59.14 11.95
CA SER A 502 4.92 59.09 11.33
C SER A 502 5.11 58.73 9.84
N LYS A 503 4.16 57.97 9.27
CA LYS A 503 3.94 57.57 7.85
C LYS A 503 3.94 58.75 6.82
N PRO A 504 3.76 58.54 5.47
CA PRO A 504 4.32 57.53 4.53
C PRO A 504 4.55 58.03 3.04
N VAL A 505 5.04 57.10 2.18
CA VAL A 505 4.88 56.94 0.69
C VAL A 505 5.72 57.75 -0.35
N ASN A 506 6.35 56.97 -1.24
CA ASN A 506 6.85 57.17 -2.64
C ASN A 506 8.07 58.07 -2.94
N THR A 507 9.16 57.48 -3.47
CA THR A 507 9.41 57.31 -4.93
C THR A 507 10.70 56.54 -5.23
N ALA A 508 10.59 55.59 -6.16
CA ALA A 508 11.48 55.19 -7.27
C ALA A 508 13.04 55.30 -7.19
N PHE A 509 13.66 54.17 -7.57
CA PHE A 509 14.92 54.01 -8.34
C PHE A 509 16.18 54.75 -7.84
N GLY A 510 17.08 54.00 -7.17
CA GLY A 510 18.38 54.53 -6.72
C GLY A 510 19.56 53.55 -6.67
N PRO A 511 19.43 52.27 -6.25
CA PRO A 511 20.64 51.48 -5.96
C PRO A 511 20.81 50.17 -6.74
N LEU A 512 20.22 50.02 -7.93
CA LEU A 512 20.58 48.90 -8.84
C LEU A 512 21.76 49.25 -9.78
N TYR A 513 22.14 50.53 -9.84
CA TYR A 513 23.16 51.04 -10.77
C TYR A 513 24.57 51.14 -10.14
N SER A 514 24.71 51.05 -8.81
CA SER A 514 26.03 51.08 -8.13
C SER A 514 26.65 49.70 -7.91
N MET A 515 25.86 48.61 -7.98
CA MET A 515 26.37 47.25 -7.70
C MET A 515 26.96 46.57 -8.93
N LEU A 516 26.65 47.05 -10.15
CA LEU A 516 27.15 46.50 -11.41
C LEU A 516 28.49 47.10 -11.87
N ARG A 517 29.13 47.96 -11.06
CA ARG A 517 30.44 48.58 -11.39
C ARG A 517 31.66 47.99 -10.67
N SER A 518 31.51 47.00 -9.78
CA SER A 518 32.61 46.52 -8.93
C SER A 518 33.05 45.07 -9.16
N ALA A 519 32.63 44.39 -10.24
CA ALA A 519 33.04 43.01 -10.53
C ALA A 519 33.77 42.87 -11.87
N THR A 520 34.92 43.52 -12.02
CA THR A 520 35.92 43.19 -13.05
C THR A 520 37.31 43.21 -12.42
N LYS A 521 37.81 42.06 -11.92
CA LYS A 521 39.24 41.77 -11.67
C LYS A 521 39.46 40.36 -11.06
N ILE A 522 39.13 39.27 -11.76
CA ILE A 522 39.80 37.95 -11.58
C ILE A 522 39.82 37.20 -12.94
N PRO A 523 41.00 36.86 -13.49
CA PRO A 523 41.12 36.18 -14.79
C PRO A 523 41.22 34.64 -14.61
N ALA A 524 40.07 33.94 -14.60
CA ALA A 524 40.01 32.48 -14.76
C ALA A 524 38.67 31.94 -15.29
N ILE A 525 37.80 32.79 -15.84
CA ILE A 525 36.49 32.39 -16.40
C ILE A 525 36.33 33.08 -17.76
N SER A 526 36.97 32.54 -18.80
CA SER A 526 36.99 33.21 -20.12
C SER A 526 36.44 32.36 -21.28
N GLU A 527 35.95 31.14 -21.05
CA GLU A 527 35.46 30.29 -22.15
C GLU A 527 33.98 29.90 -22.01
N ALA A 528 33.47 29.67 -20.80
CA ALA A 528 32.05 29.36 -20.57
C ALA A 528 31.09 30.56 -20.78
N VAL A 529 31.56 31.79 -20.55
CA VAL A 529 30.73 33.01 -20.67
C VAL A 529 30.63 33.49 -22.13
N ARG A 530 31.60 33.15 -22.99
CA ARG A 530 31.54 33.47 -24.43
C ARG A 530 30.61 32.54 -25.21
N ALA A 531 30.45 31.28 -24.79
CA ALA A 531 29.53 30.34 -25.42
C ALA A 531 28.05 30.66 -25.14
N LEU A 532 27.74 31.22 -23.97
CA LEU A 532 26.35 31.54 -23.57
C LEU A 532 25.83 32.85 -24.17
N ALA A 533 26.72 33.80 -24.49
CA ALA A 533 26.34 35.11 -25.06
C ALA A 533 26.00 35.07 -26.57
N ALA A 534 26.35 33.99 -27.28
CA ALA A 534 26.12 33.86 -28.72
C ALA A 534 24.74 33.24 -29.10
N ALA A 535 24.00 32.65 -28.16
CA ALA A 535 22.75 31.94 -28.45
C ALA A 535 21.47 32.74 -28.15
N LEU A 536 21.58 33.90 -27.49
CA LEU A 536 20.42 34.68 -27.02
C LEU A 536 19.66 35.50 -28.10
N PRO A 537 20.20 35.84 -29.29
CA PRO A 537 19.43 36.60 -30.28
C PRO A 537 18.42 35.80 -31.13
N ARG A 538 18.29 34.48 -30.99
CA ARG A 538 17.41 33.66 -31.86
C ARG A 538 16.05 33.27 -31.28
N MET A 539 15.72 33.66 -30.04
CA MET A 539 14.44 33.26 -29.40
C MET A 539 13.42 34.40 -29.23
N LEU A 540 13.68 35.63 -29.69
CA LEU A 540 12.81 36.79 -29.44
C LEU A 540 12.41 37.57 -30.71
N ALA A 541 12.08 36.88 -31.81
CA ALA A 541 11.41 37.52 -32.94
C ALA A 541 10.35 36.59 -33.54
N GLY A 542 9.08 36.93 -33.37
CA GLY A 542 7.98 36.21 -34.02
C GLY A 542 6.60 36.30 -33.39
N ALA A 543 6.22 37.43 -32.79
CA ALA A 543 4.82 37.72 -32.45
C ALA A 543 4.32 38.91 -33.28
N SER A 544 3.55 38.62 -34.32
CA SER A 544 2.48 39.44 -34.91
C SER A 544 2.06 38.73 -36.20
N THR A 545 0.82 38.27 -36.33
CA THR A 545 -0.25 39.11 -36.89
C THR A 545 -1.62 38.40 -36.81
N CYS A 546 -2.65 39.25 -36.71
CA CYS A 546 -4.03 39.05 -37.16
C CYS A 546 -5.11 38.50 -36.19
N ARG A 547 -6.22 39.24 -36.26
CA ARG A 547 -7.44 39.32 -35.43
C ARG A 547 -8.52 38.29 -35.87
N PRO A 548 -9.63 38.16 -35.10
CA PRO A 548 -10.65 37.10 -35.23
C PRO A 548 -11.77 37.45 -36.23
N PRO A 549 -12.68 36.49 -36.50
CA PRO A 549 -14.08 36.78 -36.19
C PRO A 549 -14.86 35.62 -35.53
N LEU A 550 -15.91 36.07 -34.84
CA LEU A 550 -16.97 35.33 -34.16
C LEU A 550 -17.89 34.52 -35.10
N SER A 551 -18.36 33.36 -34.64
CA SER A 551 -19.78 32.94 -34.67
C SER A 551 -19.93 31.69 -33.77
N ALA A 552 -20.62 31.80 -32.63
CA ALA A 552 -22.04 31.51 -32.41
C ALA A 552 -22.37 29.99 -32.50
N ALA A 553 -22.74 29.45 -31.33
CA ALA A 553 -23.32 28.13 -31.01
C ALA A 553 -24.52 27.74 -31.92
N PRO A 554 -25.12 26.51 -31.91
CA PRO A 554 -25.26 25.59 -30.76
C PRO A 554 -25.22 24.07 -31.04
N GLN A 555 -25.17 23.23 -29.99
CA GLN A 555 -25.63 21.82 -29.86
C GLN A 555 -24.75 21.13 -28.80
N GLN A 556 -25.15 20.87 -27.56
CA GLN A 556 -26.38 20.22 -27.07
C GLN A 556 -26.77 18.94 -27.84
N GLN A 557 -25.80 18.08 -28.18
CA GLN A 557 -26.10 16.77 -28.78
C GLN A 557 -25.06 15.65 -28.56
N GLN A 558 -24.33 15.63 -27.43
CA GLN A 558 -23.41 14.52 -27.09
C GLN A 558 -23.53 14.01 -25.63
N ARG A 559 -24.77 13.92 -25.10
CA ARG A 559 -25.08 13.21 -23.84
C ARG A 559 -26.12 12.09 -23.99
N ARG A 560 -26.24 11.50 -25.19
CA ARG A 560 -27.08 10.32 -25.45
C ARG A 560 -26.46 9.46 -26.55
N ALA A 561 -25.61 8.51 -26.19
CA ALA A 561 -25.36 7.27 -26.92
C ALA A 561 -24.24 6.51 -26.21
N TYR A 562 -24.58 5.68 -25.21
CA TYR A 562 -23.87 4.44 -24.85
C TYR A 562 -24.66 3.80 -23.72
N ALA A 563 -25.82 3.26 -24.08
CA ALA A 563 -26.52 2.25 -23.31
C ALA A 563 -26.62 1.03 -24.22
N PRO A 564 -25.84 -0.04 -24.02
CA PRO A 564 -26.06 -1.28 -24.73
C PRO A 564 -27.31 -1.94 -24.16
N GLN A 565 -28.31 -2.12 -25.02
CA GLN A 565 -29.47 -2.95 -24.77
C GLN A 565 -29.00 -4.39 -24.53
N LEU A 566 -29.12 -4.87 -23.30
CA LEU A 566 -28.93 -6.28 -22.96
C LEU A 566 -30.17 -7.06 -23.39
N GLY A 567 -30.09 -7.69 -24.56
CA GLY A 567 -31.06 -8.67 -25.05
C GLY A 567 -30.41 -10.04 -25.21
N ALA A 568 -31.03 -11.05 -24.59
CA ALA A 568 -30.91 -12.50 -24.80
C ALA A 568 -29.62 -13.25 -24.37
N ALA A 569 -29.77 -13.96 -23.24
CA ALA A 569 -29.22 -15.27 -22.86
C ALA A 569 -27.82 -15.67 -23.39
N SER A 570 -26.80 -15.49 -22.54
CA SER A 570 -25.56 -16.28 -22.52
C SER A 570 -25.41 -16.92 -21.14
N SER A 571 -25.09 -18.21 -21.11
CA SER A 571 -25.34 -19.18 -20.04
C SER A 571 -24.26 -19.27 -18.95
N TYR A 572 -23.52 -18.19 -18.69
CA TYR A 572 -22.74 -18.09 -17.45
C TYR A 572 -23.55 -17.39 -16.37
N PRO A 573 -23.61 -17.93 -15.13
CA PRO A 573 -24.04 -17.12 -14.02
C PRO A 573 -23.01 -15.99 -13.91
N ARG A 574 -23.40 -14.77 -14.31
CA ARG A 574 -22.86 -13.59 -13.63
C ARG A 574 -22.95 -13.92 -12.15
N LEU A 575 -21.86 -13.79 -11.39
CA LEU A 575 -21.75 -14.17 -9.97
C LEU A 575 -22.65 -13.32 -9.05
N ASP A 576 -23.75 -12.77 -9.59
CA ASP A 576 -24.60 -11.68 -9.10
C ASP A 576 -25.86 -12.18 -8.36
N ALA A 577 -26.09 -13.50 -8.24
CA ALA A 577 -27.12 -14.04 -7.35
C ALA A 577 -26.49 -14.67 -6.09
N PRO A 578 -27.07 -14.48 -4.88
CA PRO A 578 -26.49 -15.04 -3.66
C PRO A 578 -26.53 -16.57 -3.82
N THR A 579 -25.54 -17.35 -3.41
CA THR A 579 -25.60 -17.91 -2.06
C THR A 579 -24.43 -18.85 -1.81
N PHE A 580 -23.83 -18.75 -0.64
CA PHE A 580 -23.06 -19.85 -0.06
C PHE A 580 -23.90 -20.45 1.06
N ARG A 581 -23.69 -21.72 1.38
CA ARG A 581 -24.34 -22.33 2.54
C ARG A 581 -23.42 -22.23 3.73
N TYR A 582 -23.98 -22.05 4.92
CA TYR A 582 -23.18 -22.11 6.13
C TYR A 582 -23.88 -22.82 7.28
N ALA A 583 -23.06 -23.47 8.10
CA ALA A 583 -23.47 -24.08 9.35
C ALA A 583 -22.82 -23.35 10.53
N VAL A 584 -23.53 -23.25 11.65
CA VAL A 584 -23.00 -22.72 12.92
C VAL A 584 -22.88 -23.88 13.89
N LEU A 585 -21.68 -24.09 14.43
CA LEU A 585 -21.36 -25.20 15.33
C LEU A 585 -21.07 -24.67 16.72
N GLU A 586 -21.72 -25.21 17.74
CA GLU A 586 -21.53 -24.84 19.14
C GLU A 586 -21.52 -26.07 20.04
N ALA A 587 -20.64 -26.07 21.03
CA ALA A 587 -20.57 -27.15 22.00
C ALA A 587 -21.70 -26.97 23.03
N PRO A 588 -22.32 -28.06 23.51
CA PRO A 588 -23.29 -27.99 24.61
C PRO A 588 -22.56 -27.69 25.92
N LEU A 589 -22.25 -26.43 26.19
CA LEU A 589 -21.70 -25.96 27.46
C LEU A 589 -22.80 -25.19 28.22
N ALA A 590 -23.21 -25.81 29.33
CA ALA A 590 -24.25 -25.44 30.28
C ALA A 590 -24.48 -23.93 30.53
N GLN A 591 -25.64 -23.41 30.12
CA GLN A 591 -26.65 -22.78 31.00
C GLN A 591 -28.03 -22.75 30.28
N PRO A 592 -29.12 -23.23 30.90
CA PRO A 592 -30.46 -23.30 30.27
C PRO A 592 -31.20 -21.95 30.19
N HIS A 593 -30.56 -20.82 30.51
CA HIS A 593 -31.23 -19.51 30.60
C HIS A 593 -31.08 -18.59 29.37
N GLU A 594 -30.36 -18.98 28.32
CA GLU A 594 -30.20 -18.15 27.11
C GLU A 594 -30.84 -18.71 25.82
N THR A 595 -31.41 -19.91 25.86
CA THR A 595 -32.04 -20.55 24.70
C THR A 595 -33.57 -20.51 24.82
N GLN A 596 -34.21 -19.55 24.14
CA GLN A 596 -35.60 -19.73 23.74
C GLN A 596 -35.64 -20.49 22.40
N GLY A 597 -35.94 -21.79 22.47
CA GLY A 597 -36.22 -22.65 21.33
C GLY A 597 -35.04 -23.52 20.87
N SER A 598 -35.29 -24.82 20.67
CA SER A 598 -34.36 -25.75 20.04
C SER A 598 -34.06 -25.30 18.61
N GLY A 599 -32.86 -24.79 18.35
CA GLY A 599 -32.43 -24.35 17.01
C GLY A 599 -32.21 -22.84 16.84
N ALA A 600 -32.46 -22.04 17.88
CA ALA A 600 -32.18 -20.60 17.86
C ALA A 600 -30.66 -20.31 17.87
N ILE A 601 -30.21 -19.32 17.09
CA ILE A 601 -28.84 -18.77 17.17
C ILE A 601 -28.72 -18.13 18.56
N PRO A 602 -27.66 -18.40 19.34
CA PRO A 602 -27.48 -17.68 20.59
C PRO A 602 -27.47 -16.19 20.35
N ARG A 603 -28.05 -15.42 21.28
CA ARG A 603 -28.20 -13.97 21.12
C ARG A 603 -26.89 -13.28 20.75
N HIS A 604 -25.76 -13.78 21.25
CA HIS A 604 -24.44 -13.23 20.98
C HIS A 604 -23.93 -13.49 19.54
N LEU A 605 -24.44 -14.49 18.81
CA LEU A 605 -24.12 -14.77 17.41
C LEU A 605 -25.17 -14.24 16.41
N LEU A 606 -26.28 -13.69 16.88
CA LEU A 606 -27.34 -13.16 16.01
C LEU A 606 -26.84 -12.05 15.06
N PRO A 607 -26.04 -11.06 15.50
CA PRO A 607 -25.49 -10.03 14.60
C PRO A 607 -24.55 -10.62 13.53
N PHE A 608 -23.83 -11.68 13.88
CA PHE A 608 -22.95 -12.39 12.96
C PHE A 608 -23.75 -13.12 11.88
N ALA A 609 -24.81 -13.85 12.26
CA ALA A 609 -25.66 -14.58 11.31
C ALA A 609 -26.42 -13.64 10.35
N GLN A 610 -26.88 -12.48 10.83
CA GLN A 610 -27.49 -11.45 9.99
C GLN A 610 -26.52 -10.94 8.91
N ARG A 611 -25.24 -10.77 9.27
CA ARG A 611 -24.23 -10.34 8.32
C ARG A 611 -23.81 -11.41 7.33
N MET A 612 -23.73 -12.67 7.77
CA MET A 612 -23.55 -13.80 6.86
C MET A 612 -24.68 -13.85 5.83
N ALA A 613 -25.92 -13.61 6.25
CA ALA A 613 -27.06 -13.52 5.32
C ALA A 613 -26.95 -12.33 4.35
N ALA A 614 -26.47 -11.17 4.80
CA ALA A 614 -26.22 -10.01 3.94
C ALA A 614 -25.14 -10.27 2.86
N LEU A 615 -24.20 -11.18 3.11
CA LEU A 615 -23.23 -11.67 2.10
C LEU A 615 -23.81 -12.76 1.18
N GLY A 616 -25.12 -13.03 1.28
CA GLY A 616 -25.81 -14.08 0.56
C GLY A 616 -25.76 -15.45 1.24
N GLY A 617 -25.30 -15.55 2.49
CA GLY A 617 -25.21 -16.82 3.21
C GLY A 617 -26.60 -17.37 3.57
N GLN A 618 -26.87 -18.62 3.23
CA GLN A 618 -28.08 -19.31 3.68
C GLN A 618 -27.75 -20.34 4.77
N ARG A 619 -28.30 -20.11 5.96
CA ARG A 619 -28.20 -20.99 7.13
C ARG A 619 -29.33 -22.01 7.15
N ALA A 620 -29.05 -23.20 7.65
CA ALA A 620 -30.08 -24.16 8.07
C ALA A 620 -30.11 -24.28 9.60
N ALA A 621 -31.30 -24.49 10.19
CA ALA A 621 -31.52 -24.37 11.64
C ALA A 621 -31.79 -25.73 12.33
N GLY A 622 -30.99 -26.08 13.34
CA GLY A 622 -31.07 -27.38 14.05
C GLY A 622 -30.01 -28.39 13.59
N LYS A 623 -29.82 -29.49 14.32
CA LYS A 623 -28.79 -30.51 14.03
C LYS A 623 -29.00 -31.21 12.69
N GLU A 624 -30.22 -31.67 12.41
CA GLU A 624 -30.57 -32.27 11.11
C GLU A 624 -30.43 -31.25 9.98
N ALA A 625 -30.88 -30.02 10.19
CA ALA A 625 -30.77 -28.97 9.19
C ALA A 625 -29.32 -28.55 8.89
N THR A 626 -28.38 -28.58 9.86
CA THR A 626 -26.96 -28.32 9.56
C THR A 626 -26.36 -29.31 8.56
N TYR A 627 -26.77 -30.59 8.61
CA TYR A 627 -26.40 -31.57 7.60
C TYR A 627 -27.12 -31.31 6.27
N GLU A 628 -28.41 -30.92 6.29
CA GLU A 628 -29.12 -30.49 5.08
C GLU A 628 -28.46 -29.30 4.38
N ALA A 629 -27.90 -28.33 5.12
CA ALA A 629 -27.14 -27.24 4.51
C ALA A 629 -25.91 -27.75 3.76
N ALA A 630 -25.17 -28.69 4.34
CA ALA A 630 -24.02 -29.32 3.68
C ALA A 630 -24.46 -30.12 2.44
N VAL A 631 -25.50 -30.95 2.55
CA VAL A 631 -26.07 -31.72 1.43
C VAL A 631 -26.55 -30.78 0.32
N SER A 632 -27.30 -29.75 0.67
CA SER A 632 -27.82 -28.75 -0.27
C SER A 632 -26.69 -28.00 -0.97
N ALA A 633 -25.67 -27.58 -0.22
CA ALA A 633 -24.48 -26.93 -0.78
C ALA A 633 -23.77 -27.84 -1.78
N ALA A 634 -23.53 -29.08 -1.39
CA ALA A 634 -22.85 -30.08 -2.18
C ALA A 634 -23.60 -30.39 -3.48
N ARG A 635 -24.90 -30.69 -3.40
CA ARG A 635 -25.75 -30.98 -4.56
C ARG A 635 -25.90 -29.79 -5.50
N ALA A 636 -25.94 -28.58 -4.96
CA ALA A 636 -26.02 -27.36 -5.76
C ALA A 636 -24.64 -26.88 -6.28
N GLY A 637 -23.54 -27.52 -5.87
CA GLY A 637 -22.18 -27.10 -6.21
C GLY A 637 -21.83 -25.70 -5.70
N LEU A 638 -22.31 -25.35 -4.50
CA LEU A 638 -22.12 -24.04 -3.87
C LEU A 638 -20.98 -24.07 -2.83
N PRO A 639 -20.33 -22.91 -2.59
CA PRO A 639 -19.38 -22.76 -1.49
C PRO A 639 -20.02 -23.11 -0.14
N PHE A 640 -19.26 -23.75 0.75
CA PHE A 640 -19.71 -24.12 2.08
C PHE A 640 -18.78 -23.55 3.17
N ALA A 641 -19.39 -22.89 4.16
CA ALA A 641 -18.69 -22.29 5.29
C ALA A 641 -19.12 -22.90 6.63
N LEU A 642 -18.15 -23.19 7.50
CA LEU A 642 -18.36 -23.68 8.85
C LEU A 642 -18.01 -22.58 9.85
N VAL A 643 -18.99 -22.10 10.59
CA VAL A 643 -18.82 -21.10 11.63
C VAL A 643 -18.66 -21.82 12.95
N LEU A 644 -17.52 -21.62 13.61
CA LEU A 644 -17.23 -22.26 14.89
C LEU A 644 -17.56 -21.31 16.03
N GLY A 645 -18.52 -21.67 16.87
CA GLY A 645 -19.08 -20.82 17.91
C GLY A 645 -18.35 -20.91 19.26
N THR A 646 -17.82 -22.09 19.60
CA THR A 646 -17.12 -22.36 20.86
C THR A 646 -16.07 -23.45 20.68
N GLY A 647 -15.15 -23.58 21.65
CA GLY A 647 -14.30 -24.76 21.76
C GLY A 647 -15.13 -26.00 22.09
N GLY A 648 -14.68 -27.18 21.65
CA GLY A 648 -15.42 -28.44 21.75
C GLY A 648 -16.30 -28.74 20.51
N THR A 649 -16.17 -27.96 19.44
CA THR A 649 -16.90 -28.14 18.17
C THR A 649 -16.08 -28.79 17.07
N GLU A 650 -14.80 -29.05 17.32
CA GLU A 650 -13.80 -29.53 16.35
C GLU A 650 -14.26 -30.86 15.72
N GLY A 651 -14.72 -31.80 16.54
CA GLY A 651 -15.22 -33.09 16.09
C GLY A 651 -16.45 -32.98 15.17
N ALA A 652 -17.39 -32.08 15.49
CA ALA A 652 -18.57 -31.83 14.67
C ALA A 652 -18.19 -31.13 13.35
N ALA A 653 -17.24 -30.20 13.39
CA ALA A 653 -16.74 -29.51 12.21
C ALA A 653 -16.10 -30.49 11.21
N LEU A 654 -15.27 -31.41 11.70
CA LEU A 654 -14.65 -32.46 10.89
C LEU A 654 -15.68 -33.42 10.29
N GLN A 655 -16.69 -33.83 11.06
CA GLN A 655 -17.74 -34.71 10.54
C GLN A 655 -18.56 -34.03 9.44
N LEU A 656 -18.90 -32.75 9.62
CA LEU A 656 -19.69 -32.00 8.65
C LEU A 656 -18.89 -31.68 7.38
N ALA A 657 -17.60 -31.35 7.51
CA ALA A 657 -16.68 -31.20 6.38
C ALA A 657 -16.61 -32.47 5.52
N ARG A 658 -16.34 -33.62 6.16
CA ARG A 658 -16.32 -34.94 5.49
C ARG A 658 -17.67 -35.33 4.89
N HIS A 659 -18.76 -34.88 5.50
CA HIS A 659 -20.10 -35.11 4.96
C HIS A 659 -20.35 -34.28 3.70
N TYR A 660 -20.05 -32.98 3.72
CA TYR A 660 -20.13 -32.10 2.54
C TYR A 660 -19.33 -32.66 1.36
N HIS A 661 -18.08 -33.08 1.60
CA HIS A 661 -17.23 -33.66 0.56
C HIS A 661 -17.78 -34.96 -0.01
N ARG A 662 -18.32 -35.87 0.83
CA ARG A 662 -18.98 -37.10 0.35
C ARG A 662 -20.19 -36.80 -0.51
N GLU A 663 -21.04 -35.88 -0.08
CA GLU A 663 -22.23 -35.52 -0.85
C GLU A 663 -21.87 -34.78 -2.14
N PHE A 664 -20.77 -34.03 -2.15
CA PHE A 664 -20.28 -33.37 -3.36
C PHE A 664 -19.79 -34.40 -4.38
N LEU A 665 -18.99 -35.38 -3.95
CA LEU A 665 -18.57 -36.48 -4.82
C LEU A 665 -19.78 -37.24 -5.38
N LYS A 666 -20.76 -37.60 -4.54
CA LYS A 666 -22.00 -38.25 -4.98
C LYS A 666 -22.77 -37.40 -6.00
N ALA A 667 -22.84 -36.08 -5.80
CA ALA A 667 -23.51 -35.18 -6.72
C ALA A 667 -22.78 -35.08 -8.07
N GLN A 668 -21.45 -34.99 -8.05
CA GLN A 668 -20.60 -35.03 -9.26
C GLN A 668 -20.78 -36.35 -10.02
N GLN A 669 -20.83 -37.47 -9.30
CA GLN A 669 -21.02 -38.81 -9.86
C GLN A 669 -22.42 -39.04 -10.42
N ALA A 670 -23.46 -38.55 -9.77
CA ALA A 670 -24.82 -38.57 -10.31
C ALA A 670 -24.94 -37.74 -11.60
N ALA A 671 -24.11 -36.69 -11.75
CA ALA A 671 -23.99 -35.92 -12.99
C ALA A 671 -23.10 -36.61 -14.05
N ALA A 672 -22.15 -37.45 -13.64
CA ALA A 672 -21.21 -38.16 -14.52
C ALA A 672 -21.65 -39.58 -14.93
N GLY A 673 -22.65 -40.18 -14.25
CA GLY A 673 -23.23 -41.48 -14.61
C GLY A 673 -22.61 -42.73 -13.97
N GLU A 674 -21.66 -42.63 -13.04
CA GLU A 674 -20.95 -43.77 -12.43
C GLU A 674 -20.83 -43.68 -10.89
N LEU A 675 -20.91 -44.80 -10.16
CA LEU A 675 -20.91 -44.89 -8.68
C LEU A 675 -19.49 -45.16 -8.11
N PRO A 676 -19.12 -44.59 -6.94
CA PRO A 676 -17.84 -44.90 -6.29
C PRO A 676 -17.95 -46.07 -5.31
N HIS A 677 -16.90 -46.90 -5.28
CA HIS A 677 -16.70 -47.93 -4.27
C HIS A 677 -15.67 -47.55 -3.17
N GLU A 678 -15.04 -46.38 -3.23
CA GLU A 678 -13.89 -46.07 -2.36
C GLU A 678 -14.14 -45.07 -1.22
N PRO A 679 -13.43 -45.23 -0.07
CA PRO A 679 -13.45 -44.27 1.02
C PRO A 679 -12.80 -42.94 0.63
N LEU A 680 -13.25 -41.83 1.25
CA LEU A 680 -12.75 -40.44 1.10
C LEU A 680 -11.20 -40.27 1.08
N GLY A 681 -10.43 -41.26 1.53
CA GLY A 681 -8.97 -41.21 1.62
C GLY A 681 -8.21 -41.39 0.29
N THR A 682 -8.89 -41.65 -0.84
CA THR A 682 -8.25 -41.88 -2.15
C THR A 682 -8.52 -40.79 -3.20
N ALA A 683 -9.33 -39.77 -2.89
CA ALA A 683 -9.61 -38.68 -3.83
C ALA A 683 -8.33 -37.85 -4.11
N PRO A 684 -7.95 -37.63 -5.39
CA PRO A 684 -6.75 -36.86 -5.72
C PRO A 684 -6.81 -35.44 -5.17
N ALA A 685 -5.67 -34.93 -4.70
CA ALA A 685 -5.55 -33.61 -4.11
C ALA A 685 -5.85 -32.49 -5.13
N GLY A 686 -7.05 -31.91 -5.07
CA GLY A 686 -7.49 -30.89 -6.02
C GLY A 686 -8.91 -31.09 -6.53
N THR A 687 -9.46 -32.30 -6.38
CA THR A 687 -10.82 -32.65 -6.84
C THR A 687 -11.92 -32.26 -5.86
N LEU A 688 -11.59 -32.15 -4.56
CA LEU A 688 -12.55 -31.79 -3.52
C LEU A 688 -12.65 -30.27 -3.34
N PRO A 689 -13.87 -29.73 -3.16
CA PRO A 689 -14.08 -28.30 -3.00
C PRO A 689 -13.45 -27.78 -1.71
N PRO A 690 -12.76 -26.63 -1.75
CA PRO A 690 -12.19 -26.02 -0.56
C PRO A 690 -13.27 -25.53 0.41
N LEU A 691 -13.00 -25.66 1.70
CA LEU A 691 -13.89 -25.23 2.79
C LEU A 691 -13.46 -23.90 3.41
N LEU A 692 -14.42 -23.14 3.93
CA LEU A 692 -14.15 -21.95 4.74
C LEU A 692 -14.48 -22.23 6.21
N LEU A 693 -13.48 -22.13 7.09
CA LEU A 693 -13.67 -22.12 8.53
C LEU A 693 -13.76 -20.66 8.97
N VAL A 694 -14.87 -20.25 9.57
CA VAL A 694 -15.09 -18.87 10.02
C VAL A 694 -15.02 -18.85 11.53
N ALA A 695 -13.94 -18.26 12.05
CA ALA A 695 -13.73 -18.04 13.47
C ALA A 695 -14.19 -16.62 13.83
N HIS A 696 -15.07 -16.49 14.81
CA HIS A 696 -15.40 -15.19 15.40
C HIS A 696 -14.50 -14.94 16.63
N PRO A 697 -14.43 -13.72 17.16
CA PRO A 697 -13.45 -13.35 18.16
C PRO A 697 -13.95 -13.53 19.60
N TYR A 698 -15.10 -14.18 19.74
CA TYR A 698 -15.68 -14.52 21.03
C TYR A 698 -15.53 -16.01 21.26
N SER A 699 -15.55 -16.42 22.53
CA SER A 699 -15.41 -17.83 22.90
C SER A 699 -14.09 -18.45 22.39
N ASN A 700 -13.95 -19.76 22.56
CA ASN A 700 -12.82 -20.52 22.00
C ASN A 700 -12.99 -20.83 20.49
N SER A 701 -13.61 -19.92 19.72
CA SER A 701 -13.89 -20.08 18.29
C SER A 701 -12.60 -20.17 17.44
N LEU A 702 -11.64 -19.26 17.66
CA LEU A 702 -10.37 -19.27 16.94
C LEU A 702 -9.53 -20.51 17.25
N PRO A 703 -9.29 -20.91 18.52
CA PRO A 703 -8.64 -22.18 18.82
C PRO A 703 -9.30 -23.38 18.13
N SER A 704 -10.63 -23.45 18.15
CA SER A 704 -11.38 -24.51 17.48
C SER A 704 -11.16 -24.55 15.97
N ALA A 705 -11.11 -23.36 15.34
CA ALA A 705 -10.85 -23.23 13.91
C ALA A 705 -9.42 -23.61 13.53
N LEU A 706 -8.44 -23.27 14.35
CA LEU A 706 -7.04 -23.64 14.13
C LEU A 706 -6.84 -25.15 14.27
N GLU A 707 -7.43 -25.78 15.28
CA GLU A 707 -7.37 -27.23 15.47
C GLU A 707 -8.07 -27.98 14.33
N THR A 708 -9.27 -27.53 13.95
CA THR A 708 -10.00 -28.11 12.82
C THR A 708 -9.23 -27.94 11.51
N LEU A 709 -8.65 -26.77 11.26
CA LEU A 709 -7.84 -26.50 10.08
C LEU A 709 -6.64 -27.44 10.01
N ALA A 710 -5.89 -27.56 11.11
CA ALA A 710 -4.72 -28.42 11.19
C ALA A 710 -5.08 -29.87 10.89
N ARG A 711 -6.21 -30.37 11.42
CA ARG A 711 -6.65 -31.74 11.14
C ARG A 711 -7.16 -31.94 9.71
N LEU A 712 -7.89 -30.98 9.13
CA LEU A 712 -8.30 -31.05 7.72
C LEU A 712 -7.06 -31.09 6.80
N GLN A 713 -6.02 -30.31 7.10
CA GLN A 713 -4.76 -30.32 6.36
C GLN A 713 -4.02 -31.65 6.49
N GLN A 714 -3.98 -32.25 7.69
CA GLN A 714 -3.42 -33.60 7.90
C GLN A 714 -4.19 -34.69 7.12
N ASP A 715 -5.50 -34.53 6.96
CA ASP A 715 -6.35 -35.40 6.15
C ASP A 715 -6.23 -35.11 4.62
N GLY A 716 -5.36 -34.17 4.21
CA GLY A 716 -5.16 -33.79 2.80
C GLY A 716 -6.27 -32.88 2.22
N LEU A 717 -7.17 -32.37 3.05
CA LEU A 717 -8.30 -31.54 2.63
C LEU A 717 -7.94 -30.06 2.61
N ARG A 718 -8.42 -29.36 1.58
CA ARG A 718 -8.22 -27.91 1.43
C ARG A 718 -9.24 -27.13 2.26
N ALA A 719 -8.77 -26.34 3.21
CA ALA A 719 -9.60 -25.43 3.99
C ALA A 719 -8.87 -24.12 4.29
N ARG A 720 -9.63 -23.04 4.48
CA ARG A 720 -9.10 -21.73 4.89
C ARG A 720 -9.82 -21.24 6.14
N CYS A 721 -9.06 -20.91 7.18
CA CYS A 721 -9.57 -20.20 8.34
C CYS A 721 -9.63 -18.68 8.07
N VAL A 722 -10.79 -18.09 8.32
CA VAL A 722 -11.04 -16.65 8.29
C VAL A 722 -11.42 -16.23 9.71
N TYR A 723 -10.52 -15.49 10.36
CA TYR A 723 -10.75 -14.95 11.69
C TYR A 723 -11.34 -13.54 11.63
N LEU A 724 -12.54 -13.39 12.16
CA LEU A 724 -13.27 -12.13 12.24
C LEU A 724 -12.88 -11.38 13.52
N ALA A 725 -11.61 -10.99 13.65
CA ALA A 725 -11.03 -10.37 14.85
C ALA A 725 -11.94 -9.36 15.56
N ALA A 726 -11.90 -9.30 16.89
CA ALA A 726 -12.65 -8.31 17.65
C ALA A 726 -12.07 -6.93 17.39
N ALA A 727 -12.92 -5.92 17.41
CA ALA A 727 -12.51 -4.57 17.20
C ALA A 727 -11.79 -3.99 18.45
N ALA A 728 -10.83 -3.08 18.25
CA ALA A 728 -10.08 -2.47 19.35
C ALA A 728 -11.03 -1.68 20.27
N GLY A 729 -11.29 -2.18 21.48
CA GLY A 729 -12.21 -1.53 22.43
C GLY A 729 -13.10 -2.44 23.30
N GLY A 730 -12.99 -3.77 23.21
CA GLY A 730 -13.60 -4.68 24.20
C GLY A 730 -15.11 -4.94 24.05
N GLY A 731 -15.66 -4.86 22.84
CA GLY A 731 -17.08 -5.18 22.56
C GLY A 731 -17.31 -6.50 21.82
N ASN A 732 -18.53 -7.06 21.96
CA ASN A 732 -18.99 -8.34 21.38
C ASN A 732 -19.35 -8.29 19.86
N VAL A 733 -18.62 -7.51 19.03
CA VAL A 733 -18.82 -7.37 17.57
C VAL A 733 -17.57 -7.67 16.64
N PRO A 734 -17.62 -8.63 15.66
CA PRO A 734 -16.49 -9.11 14.79
C PRO A 734 -16.08 -8.29 13.54
N GLY A 735 -14.77 -8.40 13.17
CA GLY A 735 -13.92 -7.87 12.05
C GLY A 735 -14.40 -7.23 10.72
N GLU A 736 -14.25 -5.94 10.32
CA GLU A 736 -14.52 -5.40 8.93
C GLU A 736 -13.44 -5.93 8.01
N HIS A 737 -12.19 -5.85 8.48
CA HIS A 737 -11.09 -6.46 7.78
C HIS A 737 -11.30 -7.99 7.65
N GLY A 738 -11.87 -8.62 8.68
CA GLY A 738 -12.28 -10.02 8.67
C GLY A 738 -13.39 -10.31 7.65
N TRP A 739 -14.40 -9.45 7.55
CA TRP A 739 -15.52 -9.58 6.61
C TRP A 739 -15.07 -9.36 5.16
N GLY A 740 -14.19 -8.39 4.91
CA GLY A 740 -13.56 -8.20 3.60
C GLY A 740 -12.70 -9.39 3.19
N THR A 741 -11.96 -9.97 4.15
CA THR A 741 -11.20 -11.22 3.93
C THR A 741 -12.15 -12.38 3.61
N LEU A 742 -13.26 -12.51 4.35
CA LEU A 742 -14.28 -13.53 4.10
C LEU A 742 -14.89 -13.39 2.70
N GLN A 743 -15.21 -12.17 2.27
CA GLN A 743 -15.77 -11.92 0.93
C GLN A 743 -14.77 -12.29 -0.18
N ALA A 744 -13.49 -11.94 -0.03
CA ALA A 744 -12.44 -12.33 -0.96
C ALA A 744 -12.25 -13.86 -1.00
N SER A 745 -12.28 -14.52 0.15
CA SER A 745 -12.21 -15.98 0.25
C SER A 745 -13.40 -16.67 -0.39
N LEU A 746 -14.62 -16.14 -0.19
CA LEU A 746 -15.84 -16.65 -0.82
C LEU A 746 -15.78 -16.50 -2.35
N HIS A 747 -15.28 -15.37 -2.87
CA HIS A 747 -15.07 -15.19 -4.30
C HIS A 747 -14.10 -16.22 -4.87
N ALA A 748 -12.97 -16.44 -4.20
CA ALA A 748 -12.00 -17.43 -4.64
C ALA A 748 -12.57 -18.87 -4.64
N VAL A 749 -13.34 -19.27 -3.62
CA VAL A 749 -14.01 -20.58 -3.61
C VAL A 749 -15.06 -20.67 -4.74
N ARG A 750 -15.78 -19.59 -5.05
CA ARG A 750 -16.71 -19.55 -6.21
C ARG A 750 -15.98 -19.74 -7.54
N VAL A 751 -14.83 -19.09 -7.71
CA VAL A 751 -14.00 -19.26 -8.91
C VAL A 751 -13.53 -20.70 -9.04
N TRP A 752 -13.13 -21.35 -7.94
CA TRP A 752 -12.80 -22.77 -7.93
C TRP A 752 -13.98 -23.62 -8.43
N HIS A 753 -15.19 -23.40 -7.90
CA HIS A 753 -16.39 -24.14 -8.34
C HIS A 753 -16.74 -23.87 -9.82
N ALA A 754 -16.56 -22.63 -10.30
CA ALA A 754 -16.82 -22.29 -11.68
C ALA A 754 -15.83 -23.00 -12.63
N LEU A 755 -14.55 -23.06 -12.27
CA LEU A 755 -13.54 -23.79 -13.03
C LEU A 755 -13.87 -25.29 -13.11
N HIS A 756 -14.27 -25.93 -12.01
CA HIS A 756 -14.62 -27.36 -11.97
C HIS A 756 -15.93 -27.72 -12.68
N ARG A 757 -16.66 -26.72 -13.20
CA ARG A 757 -17.87 -26.91 -14.01
C ARG A 757 -17.68 -26.48 -15.46
N THR A 758 -16.49 -25.99 -15.78
CA THR A 758 -16.14 -25.50 -17.10
C THR A 758 -15.72 -26.67 -17.98
N ARG A 759 -16.18 -26.66 -19.24
CA ARG A 759 -15.66 -27.50 -20.31
C ARG A 759 -14.79 -26.65 -21.24
N ILE A 760 -13.59 -27.15 -21.55
CA ILE A 760 -12.65 -26.57 -22.51
C ILE A 760 -12.61 -27.48 -23.74
N GLY A 761 -13.05 -27.00 -24.89
CA GLY A 761 -12.95 -27.74 -26.15
C GLY A 761 -11.58 -27.56 -26.78
N LEU A 762 -10.86 -28.66 -26.98
CA LEU A 762 -9.60 -28.71 -27.72
C LEU A 762 -9.92 -29.21 -29.13
N VAL A 763 -9.94 -28.32 -30.13
CA VAL A 763 -10.26 -28.68 -31.51
C VAL A 763 -8.99 -28.99 -32.28
N GLY A 764 -8.80 -30.28 -32.56
CA GLY A 764 -7.57 -30.85 -33.10
C GLY A 764 -6.43 -30.88 -32.07
N PRO A 765 -5.37 -31.65 -32.34
CA PRO A 765 -4.23 -31.72 -31.43
C PRO A 765 -3.51 -30.36 -31.33
N PRO A 766 -2.90 -30.01 -30.19
CA PRO A 766 -2.10 -28.79 -30.08
C PRO A 766 -1.02 -28.74 -31.15
N SER A 767 -0.72 -27.54 -31.66
CA SER A 767 0.28 -27.36 -32.71
C SER A 767 1.66 -27.86 -32.25
N PRO A 768 2.46 -28.48 -33.14
CA PRO A 768 3.69 -29.19 -32.75
C PRO A 768 4.79 -28.30 -32.16
N TRP A 769 4.70 -26.98 -32.38
CA TRP A 769 5.61 -25.99 -31.78
C TRP A 769 5.22 -25.57 -30.35
N LEU A 770 4.06 -25.99 -29.84
CA LEU A 770 3.62 -25.75 -28.46
C LEU A 770 4.24 -26.74 -27.47
N LEU A 771 5.57 -26.75 -27.40
CA LEU A 771 6.35 -27.74 -26.62
C LEU A 771 6.06 -27.72 -25.11
N ALA A 772 5.67 -26.57 -24.55
CA ALA A 772 5.43 -26.38 -23.12
C ALA A 772 3.96 -26.06 -22.77
N SER A 773 3.06 -26.09 -23.76
CA SER A 773 1.67 -25.62 -23.63
C SER A 773 0.61 -26.71 -23.87
N ALA A 774 1.03 -27.97 -23.96
CA ALA A 774 0.17 -29.12 -24.26
C ALA A 774 0.14 -30.11 -23.07
N PRO A 775 -0.43 -29.72 -21.91
CA PRO A 775 -0.63 -30.64 -20.80
C PRO A 775 -1.62 -31.74 -21.19
N PRO A 776 -1.47 -32.97 -20.66
CA PRO A 776 -2.46 -34.01 -20.86
C PRO A 776 -3.77 -33.66 -20.12
N ALA A 777 -4.91 -34.12 -20.63
CA ALA A 777 -6.23 -33.82 -20.06
C ALA A 777 -6.33 -34.09 -18.54
N PRO A 778 -5.83 -35.24 -18.01
CA PRO A 778 -5.86 -35.49 -16.57
C PRO A 778 -5.12 -34.45 -15.75
N ALA A 779 -4.02 -33.87 -16.27
CA ALA A 779 -3.27 -32.85 -15.55
C ALA A 779 -4.04 -31.53 -15.46
N VAL A 780 -4.88 -31.20 -16.45
CA VAL A 780 -5.75 -30.01 -16.40
C VAL A 780 -6.87 -30.22 -15.39
N GLU A 781 -7.54 -31.38 -15.47
CA GLU A 781 -8.67 -31.73 -14.64
C GLU A 781 -8.28 -31.87 -13.16
N GLU A 782 -7.17 -32.56 -12.86
CA GLU A 782 -6.70 -32.75 -11.48
C GLU A 782 -6.20 -31.45 -10.85
N ALA A 783 -5.46 -30.64 -11.61
CA ALA A 783 -4.81 -29.45 -11.07
C ALA A 783 -5.76 -28.25 -10.96
N TRP A 784 -6.68 -28.10 -11.91
CA TRP A 784 -7.51 -26.88 -12.04
C TRP A 784 -9.01 -27.14 -12.06
N GLY A 785 -9.45 -28.33 -12.48
CA GLY A 785 -10.85 -28.72 -12.50
C GLY A 785 -11.56 -28.75 -13.85
N PRO A 786 -11.30 -27.86 -14.83
CA PRO A 786 -12.03 -27.88 -16.09
C PRO A 786 -11.84 -29.18 -16.86
N GLN A 787 -12.93 -29.70 -17.41
CA GLN A 787 -12.91 -30.87 -18.27
C GLN A 787 -12.36 -30.51 -19.64
N LEU A 788 -11.37 -31.26 -20.12
CA LEU A 788 -10.82 -31.07 -21.47
C LEU A 788 -11.55 -32.00 -22.45
N ILE A 789 -12.33 -31.42 -23.36
CA ILE A 789 -13.08 -32.14 -24.39
C ILE A 789 -12.25 -32.15 -25.66
N ASP A 790 -11.74 -33.32 -26.04
CA ASP A 790 -11.06 -33.50 -27.32
C ASP A 790 -12.11 -33.54 -28.45
N ILE A 791 -11.98 -32.62 -29.41
CA ILE A 791 -12.90 -32.46 -30.53
C ILE A 791 -12.08 -32.64 -31.80
N ASP A 792 -12.47 -33.63 -32.60
CA ASP A 792 -11.81 -33.89 -33.88
C ASP A 792 -11.93 -32.66 -34.80
N MET A 793 -10.82 -32.24 -35.38
CA MET A 793 -10.78 -31.15 -36.37
C MET A 793 -11.76 -31.42 -37.52
N GLN A 794 -12.00 -32.67 -37.91
CA GLN A 794 -12.97 -33.04 -38.93
C GLN A 794 -14.42 -32.64 -38.57
N GLU A 795 -14.77 -32.50 -37.29
CA GLU A 795 -16.07 -31.99 -36.87
C GLU A 795 -16.22 -30.51 -37.24
N LEU A 796 -15.19 -29.69 -36.98
CA LEU A 796 -15.16 -28.30 -37.42
C LEU A 796 -15.22 -28.21 -38.95
N MET A 797 -14.43 -29.03 -39.65
CA MET A 797 -14.28 -29.00 -41.10
C MET A 797 -15.57 -29.41 -41.85
N ARG A 798 -16.29 -30.44 -41.35
CA ARG A 798 -17.60 -30.84 -41.90
C ARG A 798 -18.63 -29.69 -41.83
N GLY A 799 -18.56 -28.87 -40.78
CA GLY A 799 -19.41 -27.69 -40.63
C GLY A 799 -19.21 -26.62 -41.70
N LEU A 800 -18.03 -26.56 -42.34
CA LEU A 800 -17.68 -25.52 -43.31
C LEU A 800 -18.23 -25.81 -44.73
N TRP A 801 -18.22 -27.08 -45.15
CA TRP A 801 -18.38 -27.45 -46.57
C TRP A 801 -19.37 -28.58 -46.87
N GLY A 802 -20.12 -29.09 -45.89
CA GLY A 802 -21.32 -29.88 -46.20
C GLY A 802 -22.30 -28.99 -46.95
N GLY A 803 -22.43 -29.15 -48.28
CA GLY A 803 -23.21 -28.25 -49.15
C GLY A 803 -24.57 -27.88 -48.56
N GLY A 804 -24.69 -26.66 -48.01
CA GLY A 804 -25.88 -26.16 -47.33
C GLY A 804 -25.79 -25.96 -45.80
N ALA A 805 -24.63 -26.13 -45.15
CA ALA A 805 -24.51 -26.10 -43.68
C ALA A 805 -24.94 -24.78 -43.00
N PHE A 806 -24.82 -23.65 -43.70
CA PHE A 806 -25.24 -22.31 -43.24
C PHE A 806 -25.96 -21.57 -44.36
N LYS A 807 -27.02 -20.83 -44.01
CA LYS A 807 -27.75 -20.02 -44.98
C LYS A 807 -26.88 -18.83 -45.38
N GLN A 808 -26.90 -18.44 -46.66
CA GLN A 808 -26.12 -17.30 -47.14
C GLN A 808 -26.37 -16.02 -46.32
N LYS A 809 -27.61 -15.77 -45.91
CA LYS A 809 -27.97 -14.66 -45.01
C LYS A 809 -27.22 -14.67 -43.67
N GLU A 810 -26.91 -15.84 -43.10
CA GLU A 810 -26.14 -15.97 -41.86
C GLU A 810 -24.67 -15.64 -42.10
N VAL A 811 -24.12 -16.10 -43.22
CA VAL A 811 -22.76 -15.78 -43.67
C VAL A 811 -22.63 -14.27 -43.93
N ASP A 812 -23.55 -13.69 -44.68
CA ASP A 812 -23.57 -12.26 -45.00
C ASP A 812 -23.68 -11.38 -43.75
N ALA A 813 -24.45 -11.82 -42.74
CA ALA A 813 -24.57 -11.10 -41.47
C ALA A 813 -23.23 -11.05 -40.71
N VAL A 814 -22.48 -12.15 -40.71
CA VAL A 814 -21.16 -12.22 -40.08
C VAL A 814 -20.13 -11.43 -40.90
N VAL A 815 -20.16 -11.54 -42.23
CA VAL A 815 -19.31 -10.72 -43.12
C VAL A 815 -19.56 -9.23 -42.89
N LYS A 816 -20.82 -8.83 -42.77
CA LYS A 816 -21.18 -7.45 -42.45
C LYS A 816 -20.62 -7.01 -41.09
N ASP A 817 -20.69 -7.86 -40.06
CA ASP A 817 -20.08 -7.57 -38.76
C ASP A 817 -18.54 -7.45 -38.83
N MET A 818 -17.88 -8.18 -39.72
CA MET A 818 -16.44 -8.03 -39.98
C MET A 818 -16.10 -6.67 -40.60
N THR A 819 -16.97 -6.17 -41.50
CA THR A 819 -16.72 -4.95 -42.28
C THR A 819 -17.20 -3.67 -41.60
N ASP A 820 -18.23 -3.73 -40.74
CA ASP A 820 -18.91 -2.54 -40.19
C ASP A 820 -18.24 -1.95 -38.93
N GLY A 821 -17.19 -2.57 -38.39
CA GLY A 821 -16.75 -2.35 -37.02
C GLY A 821 -15.68 -1.26 -36.73
N GLY A 822 -15.25 -0.42 -37.66
CA GLY A 822 -14.24 0.63 -37.33
C GLY A 822 -14.07 1.68 -38.41
N SER A 823 -13.71 2.91 -38.02
CA SER A 823 -13.62 4.09 -38.88
C SER A 823 -12.93 3.84 -40.23
N ALA A 824 -13.71 3.92 -41.31
CA ALA A 824 -13.28 4.19 -42.69
C ALA A 824 -11.97 3.54 -43.17
N ALA A 825 -12.03 2.26 -43.58
CA ALA A 825 -11.52 1.77 -44.88
C ALA A 825 -11.47 0.23 -44.88
N ALA A 826 -12.61 -0.44 -45.02
CA ALA A 826 -12.58 -1.71 -45.74
C ALA A 826 -12.28 -1.34 -47.21
N HIS A 827 -11.04 -1.54 -47.67
CA HIS A 827 -10.74 -1.50 -49.10
C HIS A 827 -11.40 -2.72 -49.77
N THR A 828 -12.72 -2.68 -49.93
CA THR A 828 -13.42 -3.59 -50.83
C THR A 828 -13.24 -3.06 -52.25
N HIS A 829 -12.37 -3.69 -53.02
CA HIS A 829 -12.24 -3.40 -54.45
C HIS A 829 -13.53 -3.78 -55.16
N ALA A 830 -14.04 -2.86 -55.99
CA ALA A 830 -15.02 -3.19 -57.01
C ALA A 830 -14.36 -4.13 -58.03
N GLU A 831 -15.14 -5.08 -58.57
CA GLU A 831 -14.68 -6.09 -59.51
C GLU A 831 -13.89 -5.45 -60.68
N GLY A 832 -12.58 -5.74 -60.77
CA GLY A 832 -11.76 -5.43 -61.95
C GLY A 832 -10.40 -4.75 -61.75
N GLU A 833 -10.04 -4.28 -60.55
CA GLU A 833 -8.71 -3.66 -60.29
C GLU A 833 -7.83 -4.54 -59.40
N ALA A 834 -6.53 -4.66 -59.74
CA ALA A 834 -5.56 -5.46 -58.98
C ALA A 834 -5.41 -4.95 -57.54
N ALA A 835 -5.55 -5.86 -56.56
CA ALA A 835 -5.48 -5.56 -55.13
C ALA A 835 -4.12 -4.92 -54.75
N GLY A 836 -4.13 -3.64 -54.38
CA GLY A 836 -2.94 -2.94 -53.90
C GLY A 836 -2.75 -3.13 -52.39
N GLU A 837 -1.50 -3.25 -51.94
CA GLU A 837 -1.14 -3.27 -50.52
C GLU A 837 -1.54 -1.96 -49.81
N CYS A 838 -1.88 -2.02 -48.51
CA CYS A 838 -2.16 -0.82 -47.72
C CYS A 838 -0.97 0.15 -47.77
N PRO A 839 -1.11 1.38 -48.29
CA PRO A 839 0.01 2.29 -48.51
C PRO A 839 0.69 2.76 -47.20
N ALA A 840 0.02 2.60 -46.05
CA ALA A 840 0.57 2.96 -44.74
C ALA A 840 1.37 1.82 -44.07
N CYS A 841 1.10 0.55 -44.40
CA CYS A 841 1.66 -0.58 -43.65
C CYS A 841 2.01 -1.83 -44.46
N GLY A 842 1.80 -1.82 -45.79
CA GLY A 842 2.22 -2.88 -46.70
C GLY A 842 1.43 -4.19 -46.60
N THR A 843 0.33 -4.24 -45.85
CA THR A 843 -0.50 -5.46 -45.74
C THR A 843 -1.57 -5.53 -46.82
N PRO A 844 -1.79 -6.71 -47.43
CA PRO A 844 -2.85 -6.88 -48.40
C PRO A 844 -4.24 -6.82 -47.75
N PRO A 845 -5.25 -6.25 -48.42
CA PRO A 845 -6.64 -6.26 -47.98
C PRO A 845 -7.21 -7.69 -48.02
N VAL A 846 -8.33 -7.90 -47.31
CA VAL A 846 -9.04 -9.20 -47.34
C VAL A 846 -9.70 -9.38 -48.70
N ALA A 847 -9.32 -10.43 -49.43
CA ALA A 847 -9.87 -10.74 -50.76
C ALA A 847 -11.30 -11.32 -50.69
N ASP A 848 -11.57 -12.27 -49.80
CA ASP A 848 -12.90 -12.83 -49.53
C ASP A 848 -13.08 -13.16 -48.03
N PRO A 849 -13.98 -12.47 -47.30
CA PRO A 849 -14.24 -12.75 -45.88
C PRO A 849 -15.20 -13.93 -45.63
N ALA A 850 -15.91 -14.44 -46.64
CA ALA A 850 -16.95 -15.45 -46.46
C ALA A 850 -16.44 -16.78 -45.85
N PRO A 851 -15.23 -17.30 -46.18
CA PRO A 851 -14.67 -18.47 -45.52
C PRO A 851 -14.48 -18.27 -44.02
N ALA A 852 -13.97 -17.11 -43.59
CA ALA A 852 -13.79 -16.80 -42.16
C ALA A 852 -15.14 -16.72 -41.41
N ALA A 853 -16.20 -16.24 -42.09
CA ALA A 853 -17.54 -16.20 -41.52
C ALA A 853 -18.09 -17.60 -41.27
N ARG A 854 -17.87 -18.54 -42.20
CA ARG A 854 -18.23 -19.95 -42.03
C ARG A 854 -17.47 -20.59 -40.88
N VAL A 855 -16.18 -20.27 -40.70
CA VAL A 855 -15.38 -20.72 -39.56
C VAL A 855 -15.98 -20.26 -38.24
N TYR A 856 -16.38 -19.00 -38.12
CA TYR A 856 -17.03 -18.50 -36.91
C TYR A 856 -18.34 -19.26 -36.63
N LEU A 857 -19.21 -19.41 -37.63
CA LEU A 857 -20.49 -20.13 -37.48
C LEU A 857 -20.29 -21.61 -37.08
N ALA A 858 -19.28 -22.27 -37.64
CA ALA A 858 -18.94 -23.65 -37.30
C ALA A 858 -18.39 -23.75 -35.88
N MET A 859 -17.48 -22.86 -35.47
CA MET A 859 -16.99 -22.80 -34.09
C MET A 859 -18.12 -22.49 -33.10
N ARG A 860 -19.06 -21.61 -33.47
CA ARG A 860 -20.21 -21.29 -32.62
C ARG A 860 -21.08 -22.52 -32.39
N LYS A 861 -21.40 -23.27 -33.46
CA LYS A 861 -22.10 -24.56 -33.38
C LYS A 861 -21.37 -25.56 -32.49
N LEU A 862 -20.04 -25.68 -32.58
CA LEU A 862 -19.29 -26.58 -31.70
C LEU A 862 -19.40 -26.19 -30.23
N VAL A 863 -19.30 -24.90 -29.94
CA VAL A 863 -19.46 -24.42 -28.57
C VAL A 863 -20.85 -24.75 -28.03
N ASP A 864 -21.90 -24.58 -28.83
CA ASP A 864 -23.26 -24.91 -28.42
C ASP A 864 -23.44 -26.43 -28.27
N ALA A 865 -22.96 -27.21 -29.23
CA ALA A 865 -23.10 -28.67 -29.26
C ALA A 865 -22.38 -29.36 -28.10
N HIS A 866 -21.20 -28.87 -27.72
CA HIS A 866 -20.38 -29.42 -26.65
C HIS A 866 -20.52 -28.68 -25.31
N ALA A 867 -21.42 -27.68 -25.24
CA ALA A 867 -21.67 -26.83 -24.09
C ALA A 867 -20.38 -26.18 -23.52
N LEU A 868 -19.60 -25.55 -24.40
CA LEU A 868 -18.27 -25.05 -24.08
C LEU A 868 -18.29 -23.63 -23.50
N SER A 869 -17.45 -23.43 -22.49
CA SER A 869 -17.07 -22.12 -21.89
C SER A 869 -15.90 -21.48 -22.60
N CYS A 870 -15.08 -22.37 -23.14
CA CYS A 870 -13.72 -22.12 -23.53
C CYS A 870 -13.43 -23.07 -24.68
N ILE A 871 -12.81 -22.56 -25.73
CA ILE A 871 -12.41 -23.33 -26.89
C ILE A 871 -11.00 -22.93 -27.28
N THR A 872 -10.16 -23.88 -27.66
CA THR A 872 -8.84 -23.61 -28.23
C THR A 872 -8.67 -24.47 -29.48
N VAL A 873 -8.19 -23.87 -30.55
CA VAL A 873 -8.25 -24.48 -31.90
C VAL A 873 -6.86 -24.54 -32.50
N ARG A 874 -6.51 -25.66 -33.12
CA ARG A 874 -5.30 -25.79 -33.94
C ARG A 874 -5.44 -25.00 -35.25
N CYS A 875 -5.28 -23.69 -35.18
CA CYS A 875 -5.65 -22.76 -36.26
C CYS A 875 -4.90 -22.98 -37.58
N PHE A 876 -3.69 -23.51 -37.57
CA PHE A 876 -2.88 -23.71 -38.78
C PHE A 876 -3.51 -24.68 -39.81
N ASP A 877 -4.29 -25.67 -39.35
CA ASP A 877 -4.95 -26.62 -40.25
C ASP A 877 -6.04 -25.93 -41.09
N LEU A 878 -6.66 -24.84 -40.57
CA LEU A 878 -7.57 -24.00 -41.35
C LEU A 878 -6.84 -23.21 -42.45
N VAL A 879 -5.62 -22.76 -42.15
CA VAL A 879 -4.80 -21.98 -43.10
C VAL A 879 -4.34 -22.85 -44.27
N SER A 880 -3.82 -24.04 -43.95
CA SER A 880 -3.25 -24.95 -44.94
C SER A 880 -4.29 -25.72 -45.75
N ALA A 881 -5.41 -26.11 -45.14
CA ALA A 881 -6.41 -26.93 -45.83
C ALA A 881 -7.54 -26.12 -46.47
N GLN A 882 -7.82 -24.90 -45.99
CA GLN A 882 -9.02 -24.13 -46.36
C GLN A 882 -8.73 -22.69 -46.75
N GLU A 883 -7.46 -22.33 -46.90
CA GLU A 883 -7.00 -21.00 -47.31
C GLU A 883 -7.62 -19.86 -46.48
N THR A 884 -7.94 -20.13 -45.20
CA THR A 884 -8.59 -19.16 -44.29
C THR A 884 -8.03 -19.27 -42.88
N THR A 885 -8.47 -18.43 -41.95
CA THR A 885 -7.95 -18.41 -40.57
C THR A 885 -9.07 -18.42 -39.54
N GLY A 886 -8.75 -18.90 -38.33
CA GLY A 886 -9.64 -18.80 -37.17
C GLY A 886 -9.56 -17.45 -36.43
N CYS A 887 -8.72 -16.51 -36.88
CA CYS A 887 -8.36 -15.35 -36.06
C CYS A 887 -9.56 -14.47 -35.71
N TYR A 888 -10.37 -14.11 -36.69
CA TYR A 888 -11.61 -13.35 -36.46
C TYR A 888 -12.59 -14.13 -35.58
N SER A 889 -12.78 -15.43 -35.83
CA SER A 889 -13.68 -16.27 -35.06
C SER A 889 -13.33 -16.25 -33.58
N LEU A 890 -12.06 -16.46 -33.24
CA LEU A 890 -11.60 -16.42 -31.85
C LEU A 890 -11.79 -15.04 -31.20
N ALA A 891 -11.50 -13.95 -31.93
CA ALA A 891 -11.76 -12.59 -31.46
C ALA A 891 -13.26 -12.33 -31.19
N ARG A 892 -14.13 -12.75 -32.10
CA ARG A 892 -15.59 -12.59 -31.97
C ARG A 892 -16.16 -13.40 -30.81
N LEU A 893 -15.67 -14.63 -30.62
CA LEU A 893 -16.07 -15.48 -29.49
C LEU A 893 -15.74 -14.85 -28.14
N LEU A 894 -14.58 -14.18 -28.03
CA LEU A 894 -14.21 -13.43 -26.82
C LEU A 894 -15.18 -12.26 -26.54
N ASP A 895 -15.62 -11.53 -27.57
CA ASP A 895 -16.65 -10.48 -27.43
C ASP A 895 -18.01 -11.07 -26.99
N GLU A 896 -18.26 -12.36 -27.25
CA GLU A 896 -19.47 -13.10 -26.86
C GLU A 896 -19.35 -13.86 -25.54
N ASP A 897 -18.36 -13.48 -24.74
CA ASP A 897 -18.11 -14.03 -23.41
C ASP A 897 -17.61 -15.50 -23.42
N VAL A 898 -17.22 -16.05 -24.58
CA VAL A 898 -16.62 -17.39 -24.72
C VAL A 898 -15.10 -17.26 -24.82
N ILE A 899 -14.36 -17.89 -23.90
CA ILE A 899 -12.90 -17.86 -23.96
C ILE A 899 -12.42 -18.60 -25.20
N ALA A 900 -11.59 -17.97 -26.01
CA ALA A 900 -11.16 -18.54 -27.28
C ALA A 900 -9.65 -18.42 -27.47
N GLY A 901 -8.97 -19.56 -27.61
CA GLY A 901 -7.52 -19.68 -27.74
C GLY A 901 -7.06 -20.16 -29.12
N CYS A 902 -5.85 -19.77 -29.50
CA CYS A 902 -5.19 -20.15 -30.75
C CYS A 902 -4.22 -21.33 -30.55
N GLU A 903 -3.90 -22.01 -31.64
CA GLU A 903 -2.92 -23.11 -31.74
C GLU A 903 -3.17 -24.35 -30.86
N GLY A 904 -4.34 -24.45 -30.24
CA GLY A 904 -4.60 -25.47 -29.23
C GLY A 904 -3.85 -25.23 -27.92
N ASP A 905 -3.44 -23.99 -27.59
CA ASP A 905 -2.74 -23.67 -26.34
C ASP A 905 -3.70 -23.73 -25.14
N VAL A 906 -3.73 -24.89 -24.49
CA VAL A 906 -4.57 -25.15 -23.32
C VAL A 906 -4.14 -24.32 -22.12
N CYS A 907 -2.83 -24.14 -21.90
CA CYS A 907 -2.31 -23.36 -20.76
C CYS A 907 -2.76 -21.90 -20.80
N SER A 908 -2.73 -21.26 -21.97
CA SER A 908 -3.19 -19.88 -22.15
C SER A 908 -4.71 -19.79 -22.11
N ALA A 909 -5.43 -20.73 -22.73
CA ALA A 909 -6.89 -20.78 -22.66
C ALA A 909 -7.38 -20.88 -21.20
N LEU A 910 -6.77 -21.75 -20.41
CA LEU A 910 -7.00 -21.86 -18.97
C LEU A 910 -6.64 -20.57 -18.22
N GLY A 911 -5.51 -19.94 -18.54
CA GLY A 911 -5.11 -18.66 -17.95
C GLY A 911 -6.08 -17.52 -18.23
N MET A 912 -6.61 -17.45 -19.46
CA MET A 912 -7.65 -16.49 -19.86
C MET A 912 -8.95 -16.71 -19.09
N LEU A 913 -9.41 -17.96 -19.03
CA LEU A 913 -10.61 -18.34 -18.27
C LEU A 913 -10.49 -18.00 -16.79
N TRP A 914 -9.40 -18.42 -16.15
CA TRP A 914 -9.14 -18.12 -14.74
C TRP A 914 -9.02 -16.62 -14.49
N GLY A 915 -8.27 -15.90 -15.33
CA GLY A 915 -8.11 -14.45 -15.23
C GLY A 915 -9.44 -13.70 -15.31
N LYS A 916 -10.30 -14.11 -16.24
CA LYS A 916 -11.66 -13.55 -16.39
C LYS A 916 -12.53 -13.83 -15.17
N LEU A 917 -12.57 -15.07 -14.67
CA LEU A 917 -13.36 -15.42 -13.48
C LEU A 917 -12.91 -14.66 -12.24
N MET A 918 -11.60 -14.41 -12.10
CA MET A 918 -11.04 -13.67 -10.97
C MET A 918 -11.30 -12.16 -11.05
N THR A 919 -11.28 -11.57 -12.25
CA THR A 919 -11.17 -10.11 -12.42
C THR A 919 -12.30 -9.46 -13.20
N VAL A 920 -13.18 -10.28 -13.79
CA VAL A 920 -14.22 -9.92 -14.78
C VAL A 920 -13.72 -9.22 -16.04
N GLN A 921 -12.40 -9.12 -16.23
CA GLN A 921 -11.81 -8.49 -17.40
C GLN A 921 -11.82 -9.43 -18.59
N VAL A 922 -12.03 -8.87 -19.79
CA VAL A 922 -11.86 -9.60 -21.05
C VAL A 922 -10.35 -9.87 -21.24
N PRO A 923 -9.93 -11.14 -21.32
CA PRO A 923 -8.53 -11.49 -21.47
C PRO A 923 -8.09 -11.46 -22.93
N TRP A 924 -6.79 -11.28 -23.15
CA TRP A 924 -6.17 -11.41 -24.46
C TRP A 924 -4.90 -12.25 -24.39
N MET A 925 -4.82 -13.34 -25.15
CA MET A 925 -3.57 -14.08 -25.32
C MET A 925 -2.70 -13.42 -26.39
N ALA A 926 -1.41 -13.26 -26.11
CA ALA A 926 -0.47 -12.73 -27.07
C ALA A 926 0.93 -13.31 -26.96
N ASN A 927 1.66 -13.31 -28.08
CA ASN A 927 3.03 -13.79 -28.13
C ASN A 927 3.94 -12.68 -27.64
N VAL A 928 4.97 -13.04 -26.87
CA VAL A 928 6.10 -12.13 -26.64
C VAL A 928 6.92 -12.06 -27.92
N ALA A 929 6.69 -11.03 -28.73
CA ALA A 929 7.30 -10.86 -30.04
C ALA A 929 8.68 -10.19 -29.95
N GLN A 930 8.86 -9.25 -29.02
CA GLN A 930 10.15 -8.61 -28.75
C GLN A 930 10.31 -8.30 -27.26
N VAL A 931 11.56 -8.26 -26.82
CA VAL A 931 11.97 -8.02 -25.45
C VAL A 931 13.00 -6.89 -25.43
N ASP A 932 12.67 -5.80 -24.73
CA ASP A 932 13.59 -4.71 -24.44
C ASP A 932 13.99 -4.76 -22.97
N CYS A 933 15.18 -5.30 -22.71
CA CYS A 933 15.73 -5.43 -21.36
C CYS A 933 16.24 -4.09 -20.80
N VAL A 934 16.48 -3.07 -21.61
CA VAL A 934 16.98 -1.77 -21.13
C VAL A 934 15.83 -1.00 -20.51
N ASP A 935 14.73 -0.88 -21.26
CA ASP A 935 13.55 -0.12 -20.83
C ASP A 935 12.52 -0.96 -20.08
N GLY A 936 12.73 -2.28 -19.99
CA GLY A 936 11.80 -3.22 -19.35
C GLY A 936 10.48 -3.29 -20.10
N VAL A 937 10.52 -3.29 -21.44
CA VAL A 937 9.33 -3.27 -22.31
C VAL A 937 9.19 -4.61 -23.04
N LEU A 938 7.99 -5.16 -23.04
CA LEU A 938 7.60 -6.30 -23.88
C LEU A 938 6.81 -5.79 -25.07
N LYS A 939 7.15 -6.25 -26.27
CA LYS A 939 6.26 -6.14 -27.42
C LYS A 939 5.45 -7.42 -27.53
N LEU A 940 4.15 -7.31 -27.38
CA LEU A 940 3.22 -8.41 -27.56
C LEU A 940 2.55 -8.31 -28.93
N ALA A 941 2.32 -9.43 -29.60
CA ALA A 941 1.63 -9.46 -30.88
C ALA A 941 0.71 -10.68 -30.99
N HIS A 942 -0.54 -10.47 -31.41
CA HIS A 942 -1.46 -11.56 -31.74
C HIS A 942 -2.65 -11.08 -32.58
N CYS A 943 -3.30 -12.00 -33.30
CA CYS A 943 -4.44 -11.67 -34.17
C CYS A 943 -5.81 -11.85 -33.49
N THR A 944 -5.88 -12.50 -32.34
CA THR A 944 -7.12 -12.98 -31.68
C THR A 944 -7.55 -12.08 -30.50
N VAL A 945 -7.49 -10.76 -30.69
CA VAL A 945 -7.89 -9.80 -29.65
C VAL A 945 -9.40 -9.56 -29.71
N ALA A 946 -10.06 -9.53 -28.54
CA ALA A 946 -11.46 -9.12 -28.47
C ALA A 946 -11.59 -7.68 -28.95
N ARG A 947 -12.55 -7.42 -29.85
CA ARG A 947 -12.73 -6.08 -30.41
C ARG A 947 -13.16 -5.08 -29.35
N SER A 948 -13.88 -5.55 -28.32
CA SER A 948 -14.27 -4.75 -27.17
C SER A 948 -13.10 -4.19 -26.35
N LEU A 949 -11.87 -4.70 -26.55
CA LEU A 949 -10.66 -4.18 -25.90
C LEU A 949 -10.01 -3.02 -26.66
N LEU A 950 -10.35 -2.82 -27.94
CA LEU A 950 -9.66 -1.90 -28.84
C LEU A 950 -10.40 -0.56 -28.95
N SER A 951 -9.66 0.54 -29.08
CA SER A 951 -10.27 1.85 -29.39
C SER A 951 -10.62 1.98 -30.87
N GLU A 952 -9.80 1.37 -31.72
CA GLU A 952 -9.93 1.35 -33.18
C GLU A 952 -9.49 -0.02 -33.66
N HIS A 953 -10.17 -0.56 -34.68
CA HIS A 953 -9.79 -1.82 -35.27
C HIS A 953 -10.22 -1.94 -36.74
N GLU A 954 -9.53 -2.78 -37.49
CA GLU A 954 -9.82 -3.11 -38.88
C GLU A 954 -9.61 -4.60 -39.15
N ALA A 955 -10.32 -5.11 -40.16
CA ALA A 955 -10.14 -6.45 -40.67
C ALA A 955 -8.99 -6.45 -41.71
N THR A 956 -8.04 -7.36 -41.55
CA THR A 956 -6.91 -7.54 -42.46
C THR A 956 -6.59 -9.02 -42.62
N THR A 957 -5.57 -9.37 -43.39
CA THR A 957 -5.13 -10.75 -43.60
C THR A 957 -4.22 -11.23 -42.48
N HIS A 958 -4.07 -12.55 -42.32
CA HIS A 958 -3.11 -13.13 -41.39
C HIS A 958 -1.65 -12.84 -41.80
N PHE A 959 -0.73 -12.75 -40.84
CA PHE A 959 0.62 -12.24 -41.09
C PHE A 959 1.54 -13.17 -41.87
N GLU A 960 1.44 -14.48 -41.65
CA GLU A 960 2.33 -15.46 -42.29
C GLU A 960 1.83 -15.89 -43.67
N SER A 961 0.52 -16.08 -43.80
CA SER A 961 -0.08 -16.64 -45.00
C SER A 961 -0.59 -15.57 -45.96
N GLY A 962 -0.91 -14.36 -45.47
CA GLY A 962 -1.66 -13.37 -46.25
C GLY A 962 -3.10 -13.79 -46.54
N LEU A 963 -3.58 -14.87 -45.90
CA LEU A 963 -4.91 -15.45 -46.10
C LEU A 963 -5.84 -15.17 -44.91
N GLY A 964 -7.13 -15.42 -45.10
CA GLY A 964 -8.16 -15.31 -44.06
C GLY A 964 -8.36 -13.91 -43.48
N VAL A 965 -9.03 -13.84 -42.32
CA VAL A 965 -9.41 -12.58 -41.66
C VAL A 965 -8.83 -12.52 -40.24
N ALA A 966 -8.01 -11.51 -39.98
CA ALA A 966 -7.37 -11.20 -38.72
C ALA A 966 -7.76 -9.79 -38.24
N VAL A 967 -7.72 -9.58 -36.93
CA VAL A 967 -8.03 -8.29 -36.30
C VAL A 967 -6.74 -7.51 -36.06
N LYS A 968 -6.64 -6.34 -36.67
CA LYS A 968 -5.65 -5.31 -36.34
C LYS A 968 -6.35 -4.22 -35.55
N GLY A 969 -5.74 -3.72 -34.48
CA GLY A 969 -6.26 -2.53 -33.83
C GLY A 969 -5.38 -2.03 -32.71
N THR A 970 -5.84 -0.95 -32.10
CA THR A 970 -5.10 -0.19 -31.09
C THR A 970 -5.66 -0.49 -29.70
N LEU A 971 -4.83 -1.07 -28.84
CA LEU A 971 -5.16 -1.26 -27.42
C LEU A 971 -4.90 0.07 -26.67
N PRO A 972 -5.90 0.65 -25.99
CA PRO A 972 -5.71 1.93 -25.29
C PRO A 972 -4.61 1.87 -24.23
N PRO A 973 -3.85 2.95 -24.00
CA PRO A 973 -2.93 3.04 -22.86
C PRO A 973 -3.63 2.73 -21.53
N GLY A 974 -2.88 2.17 -20.58
CA GLY A 974 -3.43 1.85 -19.26
C GLY A 974 -2.72 0.70 -18.57
N SER A 975 -3.02 0.55 -17.29
CA SER A 975 -2.53 -0.56 -16.46
C SER A 975 -2.99 -1.90 -17.01
N VAL A 976 -2.11 -2.88 -16.96
CA VAL A 976 -2.39 -4.28 -17.32
C VAL A 976 -1.72 -5.24 -16.35
N THR A 977 -2.28 -6.44 -16.25
CA THR A 977 -1.68 -7.59 -15.60
C THR A 977 -1.43 -8.66 -16.65
N LEU A 978 -0.18 -9.11 -16.75
CA LEU A 978 0.22 -10.23 -17.58
C LEU A 978 0.32 -11.49 -16.70
N LEU A 979 -0.17 -12.62 -17.19
CA LEU A 979 -0.03 -13.91 -16.52
C LEU A 979 0.29 -15.03 -17.50
N ARG A 980 0.95 -16.08 -17.01
CA ARG A 980 1.17 -17.34 -17.71
C ARG A 980 1.25 -18.49 -16.71
N ILE A 981 0.40 -19.50 -16.91
CA ILE A 981 0.44 -20.79 -16.21
C ILE A 981 1.33 -21.75 -17.01
N GLY A 982 2.10 -22.60 -16.33
CA GLY A 982 2.88 -23.65 -16.97
C GLY A 982 3.43 -24.65 -15.95
N GLY A 983 4.43 -25.43 -16.36
CA GLY A 983 4.91 -26.59 -15.59
C GLY A 983 4.22 -27.88 -16.03
N ALA A 984 4.83 -29.03 -15.71
CA ALA A 984 4.36 -30.33 -16.20
C ALA A 984 2.98 -30.71 -15.65
N ARG A 985 2.61 -30.16 -14.48
CA ARG A 985 1.33 -30.32 -13.80
C ARG A 985 0.62 -28.98 -13.59
N LEU A 986 0.94 -27.98 -14.43
CA LEU A 986 0.39 -26.62 -14.37
C LEU A 986 0.64 -25.92 -13.02
N GLU A 987 1.72 -26.28 -12.34
CA GLU A 987 2.07 -25.88 -10.97
C GLU A 987 2.94 -24.62 -10.90
N ARG A 988 3.23 -23.97 -12.03
CA ARG A 988 4.03 -22.74 -12.08
C ARG A 988 3.19 -21.57 -12.60
N LEU A 989 3.37 -20.42 -11.97
CA LEU A 989 2.74 -19.15 -12.35
C LEU A 989 3.81 -18.08 -12.57
N TRP A 990 3.73 -17.40 -13.71
CA TRP A 990 4.33 -16.10 -13.92
C TRP A 990 3.21 -15.07 -13.95
N VAL A 991 3.27 -14.04 -13.10
CA VAL A 991 2.25 -12.96 -13.06
C VAL A 991 2.91 -11.65 -12.70
N GLU A 992 2.76 -10.66 -13.57
CA GLU A 992 3.44 -9.38 -13.50
C GLU A 992 2.53 -8.26 -13.97
N GLU A 993 2.78 -7.04 -13.48
CA GLU A 993 1.98 -5.87 -13.85
C GLU A 993 2.78 -4.95 -14.76
N GLY A 994 2.08 -4.22 -15.62
CA GLY A 994 2.68 -3.30 -16.56
C GLY A 994 1.72 -2.21 -17.01
N TYR A 995 2.18 -1.43 -17.97
CA TYR A 995 1.41 -0.34 -18.57
C TYR A 995 1.55 -0.38 -20.08
N VAL A 996 0.40 -0.38 -20.78
CA VAL A 996 0.34 -0.25 -22.25
C VAL A 996 0.79 1.15 -22.64
N LEU A 997 1.82 1.25 -23.48
CA LEU A 997 2.38 2.52 -23.93
C LEU A 997 1.52 3.14 -25.04
N GLN A 998 1.53 4.47 -25.12
CA GLN A 998 0.94 5.20 -26.24
C GLN A 998 1.94 5.22 -27.40
N GLU A 999 1.55 4.70 -28.56
CA GLU A 999 2.39 4.74 -29.76
C GLU A 999 2.58 6.22 -30.18
N GLN A 1000 3.83 6.67 -30.29
CA GLN A 1000 4.14 8.01 -30.79
C GLN A 1000 4.42 7.90 -32.29
N GLY A 1001 3.59 8.54 -33.09
CA GLY A 1001 3.66 8.51 -34.54
C GLY A 1001 5.07 8.86 -35.05
N ASN A 1002 5.78 7.82 -35.50
CA ASN A 1002 6.90 7.83 -36.45
C ASN A 1002 7.27 6.36 -36.77
N GLY A 1003 6.38 5.65 -37.47
CA GLY A 1003 6.70 4.57 -38.43
C GLY A 1003 7.67 3.42 -38.07
N THR A 1004 8.08 3.25 -36.82
CA THR A 1004 9.10 2.26 -36.41
C THR A 1004 8.59 1.26 -35.36
N GLU A 1005 7.35 1.41 -34.87
CA GLU A 1005 6.79 0.60 -33.76
C GLU A 1005 5.92 -0.59 -34.20
N TRP A 1006 5.24 -0.56 -35.35
CA TRP A 1006 4.40 -1.65 -35.86
C TRP A 1006 5.12 -2.42 -36.98
N SER A 1007 5.06 -3.77 -36.98
CA SER A 1007 5.77 -4.59 -37.98
C SER A 1007 4.81 -5.44 -38.82
N PRO A 1008 4.89 -5.41 -40.17
CA PRO A 1008 4.08 -6.27 -41.03
C PRO A 1008 4.44 -7.76 -40.91
N ARG A 1009 5.62 -8.06 -40.35
CA ARG A 1009 6.15 -9.42 -40.12
C ARG A 1009 5.68 -10.06 -38.80
N LEU A 1010 4.81 -9.39 -38.06
CA LEU A 1010 4.23 -9.90 -36.82
C LEU A 1010 2.71 -9.98 -36.94
N CYS A 1011 2.10 -10.70 -36.00
CA CYS A 1011 0.65 -10.70 -35.81
C CYS A 1011 0.08 -9.27 -35.72
N ARG A 1012 -1.18 -9.13 -36.12
CA ARG A 1012 -1.73 -7.84 -36.57
C ARG A 1012 -1.98 -6.84 -35.46
N THR A 1013 -2.50 -7.26 -34.32
CA THR A 1013 -2.59 -6.41 -33.13
C THR A 1013 -1.28 -6.52 -32.36
N GLN A 1014 -0.61 -5.38 -32.18
CA GLN A 1014 0.69 -5.28 -31.51
C GLN A 1014 0.59 -4.27 -30.39
N VAL A 1015 1.22 -4.55 -29.26
CA VAL A 1015 1.24 -3.63 -28.12
C VAL A 1015 2.61 -3.64 -27.45
N ARG A 1016 3.04 -2.47 -26.98
CA ARG A 1016 4.18 -2.36 -26.09
C ARG A 1016 3.71 -2.22 -24.66
N VAL A 1017 4.17 -3.10 -23.78
CA VAL A 1017 3.86 -3.10 -22.36
C VAL A 1017 5.14 -2.83 -21.58
N ARG A 1018 5.20 -1.71 -20.87
CA ARG A 1018 6.28 -1.45 -19.91
C ARG A 1018 5.98 -2.18 -18.62
N MET A 1019 6.84 -3.11 -18.23
CA MET A 1019 6.68 -3.90 -17.01
C MET A 1019 7.02 -3.06 -15.79
N LEU A 1020 6.15 -3.07 -14.76
CA LEU A 1020 6.38 -2.33 -13.51
C LEU A 1020 7.60 -2.86 -12.76
N GLY A 1021 7.87 -4.15 -12.84
CA GLY A 1021 9.10 -4.75 -12.28
C GLY A 1021 10.36 -4.45 -13.11
N GLY A 1022 10.23 -3.75 -14.24
CA GLY A 1022 11.32 -3.31 -15.11
C GLY A 1022 12.15 -4.46 -15.68
N LYS A 1023 13.44 -4.18 -15.89
CA LYS A 1023 14.43 -5.11 -16.46
C LYS A 1023 14.40 -6.54 -15.85
N PRO A 1024 14.42 -6.74 -14.52
CA PRO A 1024 14.41 -8.09 -13.92
C PRO A 1024 13.23 -8.97 -14.34
N VAL A 1025 12.05 -8.40 -14.54
CA VAL A 1025 10.86 -9.15 -14.96
C VAL A 1025 11.02 -9.68 -16.39
N VAL A 1026 11.50 -8.80 -17.26
CA VAL A 1026 11.68 -9.08 -18.68
C VAL A 1026 12.83 -10.07 -18.91
N GLU A 1027 13.95 -9.93 -18.17
CA GLU A 1027 15.03 -10.92 -18.17
C GLU A 1027 14.60 -12.26 -17.57
N GLY A 1028 13.77 -12.23 -16.53
CA GLY A 1028 13.23 -13.44 -15.91
C GLY A 1028 12.40 -14.28 -16.86
N LEU A 1029 11.64 -13.64 -17.77
CA LEU A 1029 10.89 -14.31 -18.82
C LEU A 1029 11.83 -15.07 -19.78
N LEU A 1030 12.98 -14.49 -20.12
CA LEU A 1030 13.98 -15.13 -21.00
C LEU A 1030 14.70 -16.30 -20.32
N GLN A 1031 14.92 -16.21 -19.01
CA GLN A 1031 15.65 -17.23 -18.26
C GLN A 1031 14.79 -18.41 -17.84
N ARG A 1032 13.50 -18.17 -17.54
CA ARG A 1032 12.59 -19.16 -16.96
C ARG A 1032 11.20 -19.10 -17.61
N PRO A 1033 11.09 -19.21 -18.95
CA PRO A 1033 9.81 -19.12 -19.64
C PRO A 1033 8.89 -20.28 -19.27
N LEU A 1034 7.58 -20.01 -19.28
CA LEU A 1034 6.52 -21.01 -19.10
C LEU A 1034 5.73 -21.29 -20.39
N GLY A 1035 6.11 -20.63 -21.49
CA GLY A 1035 5.45 -20.69 -22.79
C GLY A 1035 5.66 -19.40 -23.58
N SER A 1036 5.31 -19.44 -24.87
CA SER A 1036 5.42 -18.29 -25.80
C SER A 1036 4.26 -17.30 -25.66
N HIS A 1037 3.06 -17.81 -25.36
CA HIS A 1037 1.86 -17.01 -25.16
C HIS A 1037 1.76 -16.53 -23.72
N VAL A 1038 1.44 -15.25 -23.53
CA VAL A 1038 1.09 -14.65 -22.25
C VAL A 1038 -0.33 -14.10 -22.31
N VAL A 1039 -1.03 -14.10 -21.19
CA VAL A 1039 -2.39 -13.57 -21.08
C VAL A 1039 -2.33 -12.16 -20.50
N LEU A 1040 -2.98 -11.21 -21.16
CA LEU A 1040 -3.13 -9.82 -20.76
C LEU A 1040 -4.55 -9.58 -20.23
N LEU A 1041 -4.62 -8.95 -19.06
CA LEU A 1041 -5.84 -8.43 -18.44
C LEU A 1041 -5.67 -6.92 -18.24
N ARG A 1042 -6.72 -6.12 -18.45
CA ARG A 1042 -6.71 -4.69 -18.08
C ARG A 1042 -6.70 -4.55 -16.56
N GLY A 1043 -6.02 -3.56 -15.99
CA GLY A 1043 -5.97 -3.30 -14.55
C GLY A 1043 -4.82 -3.99 -13.79
N HIS A 1044 -4.70 -3.65 -12.51
CA HIS A 1044 -3.76 -4.25 -11.56
C HIS A 1044 -4.45 -5.37 -10.77
N HIS A 1045 -4.16 -6.61 -11.11
CA HIS A 1045 -4.82 -7.81 -10.59
C HIS A 1045 -3.85 -8.82 -9.99
N ARG A 1046 -2.55 -8.52 -9.94
CA ARG A 1046 -1.53 -9.46 -9.47
C ARG A 1046 -1.81 -9.98 -8.07
N ALA A 1047 -2.17 -9.10 -7.13
CA ALA A 1047 -2.44 -9.47 -5.74
C ALA A 1047 -3.62 -10.46 -5.61
N ALA A 1048 -4.70 -10.25 -6.37
CA ALA A 1048 -5.87 -11.12 -6.36
C ALA A 1048 -5.54 -12.51 -6.95
N LEU A 1049 -4.84 -12.54 -8.09
CA LEU A 1049 -4.42 -13.77 -8.75
C LEU A 1049 -3.41 -14.56 -7.89
N GLN A 1050 -2.41 -13.89 -7.30
CA GLN A 1050 -1.44 -14.52 -6.40
C GLN A 1050 -2.10 -15.04 -5.11
N SER A 1051 -3.07 -14.31 -4.55
CA SER A 1051 -3.81 -14.79 -3.37
C SER A 1051 -4.67 -16.00 -3.66
N TYR A 1052 -5.27 -16.12 -4.85
CA TYR A 1052 -5.97 -17.34 -5.25
C TYR A 1052 -4.95 -18.48 -5.44
N TRP A 1053 -3.87 -18.19 -6.17
CA TRP A 1053 -2.84 -19.18 -6.50
C TRP A 1053 -2.24 -19.85 -5.27
N SER A 1054 -1.87 -19.07 -4.24
CA SER A 1054 -1.25 -19.62 -3.03
C SER A 1054 -2.17 -20.49 -2.19
N GLN A 1055 -3.49 -20.44 -2.43
CA GLN A 1055 -4.49 -21.13 -1.59
C GLN A 1055 -5.20 -22.24 -2.34
N PHE A 1056 -5.48 -22.04 -3.62
CA PHE A 1056 -6.29 -22.94 -4.43
C PHE A 1056 -5.57 -23.42 -5.69
N GLY A 1057 -4.42 -22.82 -6.02
CA GLY A 1057 -3.61 -23.27 -7.14
C GLY A 1057 -2.99 -24.65 -6.90
N PRO A 1058 -2.48 -25.31 -7.95
CA PRO A 1058 -1.97 -26.67 -7.87
C PRO A 1058 -0.80 -26.85 -6.90
N GLY A 1059 -0.03 -25.79 -6.63
CA GLY A 1059 1.08 -25.79 -5.68
C GLY A 1059 0.70 -25.57 -4.21
N ALA A 1060 -0.56 -25.23 -3.90
CA ALA A 1060 -0.99 -24.85 -2.55
C ALA A 1060 -1.01 -26.02 -1.54
N ALA A 1061 -0.98 -27.27 -2.01
CA ALA A 1061 -0.89 -28.46 -1.15
C ALA A 1061 0.57 -28.86 -0.83
N ALA A 1062 1.55 -28.28 -1.52
CA ALA A 1062 2.98 -28.60 -1.38
C ALA A 1062 3.78 -27.55 -0.59
N ALA A 1063 3.15 -26.44 -0.21
CA ALA A 1063 3.70 -25.34 0.59
C ALA A 1063 2.93 -25.24 1.91
#